data_AF-A0A944UKX4-F1
#
_entry.id   AF-A0A944UKX4-F1
#
_cell.length_a   1.000
_cell.length_b   1.000
_cell.length_c   1.000
_cell.angle_alpha   90.00
_cell.angle_beta   90.00
_cell.angle_gamma   90.00
#
_symmetry.space_group_name_H-M   'P 1'
#
loop_
_entity.id
_entity.type
_entity.pdbx_description
1 polymer ?
#
loop_
_entity_poly.entity_id
_entity_poly.type
_entity_poly.pdbx_seq_one_letter_code
_entity_poly.pdbx_strand_id
1 'polypeptide(L)'
;QNDITGGLTPASFEPSIDYIVTKIPKFAFEKFPQANARLTTQMKSVGEVMGIGRTFQESFQKALQSLEEDLMGIESILEDPEDKGEPLHYELTFPGPRRILYVTDAMRLGWAIDEIYELTGIDHWFLYQLKELVDKEQLLKNIKLADLSFETMLDLKQRGFADHRIAYLIGASDKEVRSLRQKLEILPSFKRVDTCAAEFATETAYMYSSYEGVCESRPSNNKKVIVLGSGPNRIGQGIEFDYCCVHASFALQEEGYESIMINCNPETVSTDYDTSNRLYFEPITEEKVLDIIDLEKPEGVIIQFGGQTPLKLAETLLEHGVKILGTDVDAIDRSEDRERFQLLAEKLRLKQPSNKTVKNFEEAVIASEKIGFPIVVRPSYVLGGRAMELVHNTLELEKYLKEAVEVSDQKPILLDGYLTDAVEVDVDVISDGDVIEIGGILQHIEQAGIHSGDSACSLPPYSLSDSVIAEIETQSIRIAKELNVIGLMNIQFAVQGESVFIIEVNPRASRTVPFISKCLGQSLVKSATKAMVGKTLKEIGFSNKLPDGYFFVKEAVLPFDKFPSVDPILGPEMKSTGEVMGIGSSFGEAYAKAQKAANKNIPTSGLAFISVKTSDRKYLSELIPLIIDQGFLLIATKGTAKVISDLGYPVSTINKVSEGRPHIVDELLNDTIDLLINTTEGRQSIKDSASIRRTALQNKLFCVTTIFGAFALVEALSKDPASWTYNSLQEIN
;
A
#
# COMPACT_ATOMS: atom_id res chain seq x y z
N GLN A 1 32.37 -10.36 16.22
CA GLN A 1 31.92 -10.21 17.62
C GLN A 1 30.40 -10.10 17.57
N ASN A 2 29.66 -10.49 18.61
CA ASN A 2 28.19 -10.36 18.63
C ASN A 2 27.82 -8.97 19.15
N ASP A 3 27.27 -8.14 18.26
CA ASP A 3 27.01 -6.72 18.51
C ASP A 3 25.91 -6.49 19.55
N ILE A 4 24.90 -7.38 19.62
CA ILE A 4 23.81 -7.30 20.62
C ILE A 4 24.34 -7.50 22.04
N THR A 5 25.29 -8.41 22.24
CA THR A 5 25.96 -8.60 23.54
C THR A 5 27.10 -7.58 23.78
N GLY A 6 27.15 -6.48 23.02
CA GLY A 6 28.20 -5.48 23.14
C GLY A 6 29.61 -6.00 22.83
N GLY A 7 29.71 -7.02 21.98
CA GLY A 7 30.96 -7.69 21.62
C GLY A 7 31.54 -8.62 22.69
N LEU A 8 30.81 -8.90 23.77
CA LEU A 8 31.22 -9.81 24.85
C LEU A 8 31.34 -11.26 24.38
N THR A 9 30.54 -11.67 23.40
CA THR A 9 30.52 -13.04 22.85
C THR A 9 30.98 -13.07 21.39
N PRO A 10 31.53 -14.20 20.89
CA PRO A 10 31.83 -14.35 19.46
C PRO A 10 30.53 -14.54 18.66
N ALA A 11 30.60 -14.36 17.34
CA ALA A 11 29.47 -14.68 16.46
C ALA A 11 29.28 -16.20 16.26
N SER A 12 30.24 -17.02 16.68
CA SER A 12 30.22 -18.48 16.55
C SER A 12 29.57 -19.16 17.75
N PHE A 13 28.26 -18.99 17.90
CA PHE A 13 27.43 -19.65 18.92
C PHE A 13 26.04 -19.92 18.34
N GLU A 14 25.25 -20.76 19.02
CA GLU A 14 23.84 -20.97 18.69
C GLU A 14 22.99 -20.10 19.62
N PRO A 15 22.17 -19.16 19.09
CA PRO A 15 21.31 -18.34 19.93
C PRO A 15 20.34 -19.18 20.75
N SER A 16 20.14 -18.78 22.00
CA SER A 16 19.08 -19.28 22.86
C SER A 16 18.13 -18.14 23.14
N ILE A 17 16.83 -18.38 22.96
CA ILE A 17 15.78 -17.40 23.22
C ILE A 17 14.91 -17.87 24.37
N ASP A 18 14.47 -16.94 25.20
CA ASP A 18 13.58 -17.17 26.34
C ASP A 18 12.16 -16.65 26.07
N TYR A 19 11.80 -16.61 24.79
CA TYR A 19 10.52 -16.17 24.27
C TYR A 19 10.12 -16.98 23.02
N ILE A 20 8.87 -16.79 22.60
CA ILE A 20 8.31 -17.38 21.39
C ILE A 20 8.06 -16.27 20.37
N VAL A 21 8.42 -16.56 19.13
CA VAL A 21 8.20 -15.71 17.97
C VAL A 21 7.16 -16.38 17.08
N THR A 22 6.12 -15.64 16.72
CA THR A 22 5.07 -16.10 15.80
C THR A 22 5.07 -15.18 14.60
N LYS A 23 5.11 -15.77 13.40
CA LYS A 23 4.94 -15.07 12.14
C LYS A 23 3.61 -15.42 11.51
N ILE A 24 2.89 -14.44 10.97
CA ILE A 24 1.67 -14.68 10.19
C ILE A 24 1.79 -13.97 8.83
N PRO A 25 1.57 -14.68 7.70
CA PRO A 25 1.60 -14.06 6.37
C PRO A 25 0.40 -13.12 6.15
N LYS A 26 0.65 -12.01 5.47
CA LYS A 26 -0.36 -11.04 5.01
C LYS A 26 -0.78 -11.35 3.57
N PHE A 27 -2.08 -11.32 3.29
CA PHE A 27 -2.64 -11.54 1.95
C PHE A 27 -3.40 -10.32 1.45
N ALA A 28 -3.71 -10.30 0.15
CA ALA A 28 -4.47 -9.25 -0.53
C ALA A 28 -5.42 -9.82 -1.60
N PHE A 29 -6.09 -10.95 -1.30
CA PHE A 29 -6.96 -11.64 -2.27
C PHE A 29 -8.18 -10.80 -2.69
N GLU A 30 -8.62 -9.85 -1.87
CA GLU A 30 -9.67 -8.89 -2.18
C GLU A 30 -9.36 -8.06 -3.44
N LYS A 31 -8.07 -7.86 -3.76
CA LYS A 31 -7.62 -7.16 -4.98
C LYS A 31 -7.61 -8.06 -6.23
N PHE A 32 -7.78 -9.36 -6.02
CA PHE A 32 -7.73 -10.39 -7.07
C PHE A 32 -8.92 -11.35 -6.96
N PRO A 33 -10.17 -10.87 -7.15
CA PRO A 33 -11.37 -11.69 -6.94
C PRO A 33 -11.45 -12.93 -7.87
N GLN A 34 -10.71 -12.93 -8.97
CA GLN A 34 -10.60 -14.08 -9.90
C GLN A 34 -9.55 -15.10 -9.47
N ALA A 35 -8.71 -14.79 -8.48
CA ALA A 35 -7.67 -15.68 -8.00
C ALA A 35 -8.26 -16.75 -7.08
N ASN A 36 -7.70 -17.96 -7.13
CA ASN A 36 -7.98 -18.97 -6.12
C ASN A 36 -7.29 -18.59 -4.80
N ALA A 37 -8.08 -18.25 -3.78
CA ALA A 37 -7.61 -17.83 -2.46
C ALA A 37 -7.04 -18.98 -1.59
N ARG A 38 -7.07 -20.22 -2.06
CA ARG A 38 -6.52 -21.37 -1.33
C ARG A 38 -5.01 -21.36 -1.35
N LEU A 39 -4.43 -21.64 -0.18
CA LEU A 39 -3.01 -21.70 0.08
C LEU A 39 -2.46 -23.04 -0.43
N THR A 40 -1.28 -22.98 -1.01
CA THR A 40 -0.59 -24.12 -1.62
C THR A 40 0.92 -23.90 -1.55
N THR A 41 1.71 -24.75 -2.17
CA THR A 41 3.18 -24.67 -2.19
C THR A 41 3.71 -23.41 -2.89
N GLN A 42 2.93 -22.82 -3.81
CA GLN A 42 3.22 -21.51 -4.40
C GLN A 42 2.76 -20.38 -3.48
N MET A 43 3.69 -19.51 -3.07
CA MET A 43 3.40 -18.34 -2.24
C MET A 43 2.47 -17.36 -2.94
N LYS A 44 1.52 -16.82 -2.15
CA LYS A 44 0.54 -15.80 -2.55
C LYS A 44 0.42 -14.66 -1.54
N SER A 45 1.17 -14.71 -0.44
CA SER A 45 1.25 -13.63 0.54
C SER A 45 2.02 -12.44 -0.04
N VAL A 46 1.65 -11.24 0.40
CA VAL A 46 2.22 -9.96 -0.04
C VAL A 46 3.12 -9.31 1.01
N GLY A 47 3.20 -9.91 2.20
CA GLY A 47 4.03 -9.51 3.32
C GLY A 47 3.78 -10.41 4.52
N GLU A 48 4.20 -9.98 5.70
CA GLU A 48 4.08 -10.72 6.95
C GLU A 48 4.19 -9.84 8.17
N VAL A 49 3.73 -10.38 9.31
CA VAL A 49 3.87 -9.79 10.63
C VAL A 49 4.59 -10.74 11.56
N MET A 50 5.20 -10.19 12.60
CA MET A 50 5.82 -10.96 13.66
C MET A 50 5.32 -10.48 15.04
N GLY A 51 5.04 -11.42 15.93
CA GLY A 51 4.70 -11.17 17.32
C GLY A 51 5.67 -11.89 18.25
N ILE A 52 6.21 -11.19 19.25
CA ILE A 52 7.09 -11.77 20.27
C ILE A 52 6.35 -11.79 21.60
N GLY A 53 6.34 -12.95 22.28
CA GLY A 53 5.73 -13.11 23.60
C GLY A 53 6.46 -14.16 24.42
N ARG A 54 6.28 -14.16 25.74
CA ARG A 54 6.89 -15.16 26.64
C ARG A 54 6.22 -16.53 26.53
N THR A 55 4.99 -16.55 26.02
CA THR A 55 4.21 -17.76 25.73
C THR A 55 3.76 -17.76 24.28
N PHE A 56 3.38 -18.95 23.77
CA PHE A 56 2.84 -19.06 22.41
C PHE A 56 1.56 -18.26 22.26
N GLN A 57 0.65 -18.34 23.23
CA GLN A 57 -0.62 -17.62 23.21
C GLN A 57 -0.41 -16.10 23.12
N GLU A 58 0.52 -15.56 23.93
CA GLU A 58 0.86 -14.13 23.90
C GLU A 58 1.45 -13.72 22.54
N SER A 59 2.45 -14.46 22.07
CA SER A 59 3.11 -14.22 20.79
C SER A 59 2.12 -14.29 19.61
N PHE A 60 1.23 -15.30 19.64
CA PHE A 60 0.25 -15.56 18.60
C PHE A 60 -0.84 -14.49 18.52
N GLN A 61 -1.41 -14.08 19.66
CA GLN A 61 -2.42 -13.01 19.67
C GLN A 61 -1.82 -11.66 19.26
N LYS A 62 -0.58 -11.34 19.68
CA LYS A 62 0.12 -10.13 19.21
C LYS A 62 0.37 -10.15 17.71
N ALA A 63 0.73 -11.31 17.14
CA ALA A 63 0.88 -11.45 15.70
C ALA A 63 -0.46 -11.23 14.97
N LEU A 64 -1.58 -11.76 15.47
CA LEU A 64 -2.90 -11.50 14.89
C LEU A 64 -3.29 -10.01 14.93
N GLN A 65 -3.07 -9.35 16.07
CA GLN A 65 -3.30 -7.90 16.23
C GLN A 65 -2.43 -7.05 15.29
N SER A 66 -1.30 -7.58 14.84
CA SER A 66 -0.38 -6.87 13.94
C SER A 66 -0.79 -6.94 12.46
N LEU A 67 -1.76 -7.79 12.08
CA LEU A 67 -2.10 -8.07 10.67
C LEU A 67 -2.74 -6.89 9.91
N GLU A 68 -3.09 -5.81 10.60
CA GLU A 68 -3.75 -4.64 10.01
C GLU A 68 -5.04 -5.02 9.26
N GLU A 69 -5.80 -5.97 9.82
CA GLU A 69 -7.15 -6.39 9.41
C GLU A 69 -8.20 -6.02 10.46
N ASP A 70 -7.85 -5.10 11.36
CA ASP A 70 -8.67 -4.70 12.52
C ASP A 70 -9.01 -5.91 13.43
N LEU A 71 -8.11 -6.90 13.47
CA LEU A 71 -8.24 -8.07 14.31
C LEU A 71 -7.84 -7.79 15.75
N MET A 72 -8.59 -8.34 16.70
CA MET A 72 -8.37 -8.16 18.14
C MET A 72 -7.64 -9.34 18.78
N GLY A 73 -7.45 -10.41 18.02
CA GLY A 73 -6.97 -11.71 18.46
C GLY A 73 -7.69 -12.81 17.69
N ILE A 74 -8.27 -13.75 18.43
CA ILE A 74 -8.89 -14.96 17.86
C ILE A 74 -10.38 -14.84 17.57
N GLU A 75 -10.95 -13.64 17.40
CA GLU A 75 -12.40 -13.43 17.24
C GLU A 75 -13.08 -14.34 16.19
N SER A 76 -14.39 -14.52 16.40
CA SER A 76 -15.24 -15.32 15.52
C SER A 76 -15.47 -14.61 14.19
N ILE A 77 -15.38 -15.34 13.09
CA ILE A 77 -15.63 -14.84 11.73
C ILE A 77 -16.85 -15.52 11.07
N LEU A 78 -17.53 -16.42 11.80
CA LEU A 78 -18.82 -16.96 11.36
C LEU A 78 -19.91 -15.89 11.41
N GLU A 79 -20.62 -15.71 10.29
CA GLU A 79 -21.77 -14.82 10.18
C GLU A 79 -23.03 -15.42 10.85
N ASP A 80 -23.21 -16.75 10.75
CA ASP A 80 -24.28 -17.50 11.41
C ASP A 80 -23.71 -18.57 12.37
N PRO A 81 -23.98 -18.48 13.68
CA PRO A 81 -23.59 -19.50 14.66
C PRO A 81 -24.20 -20.89 14.43
N GLU A 82 -25.23 -21.00 13.58
CA GLU A 82 -25.83 -22.26 13.16
C GLU A 82 -25.12 -22.90 11.96
N ASP A 83 -24.13 -22.23 11.35
CA ASP A 83 -23.31 -22.77 10.27
C ASP A 83 -22.29 -23.81 10.78
N LYS A 84 -22.82 -24.94 11.25
CA LYS A 84 -22.10 -26.12 11.74
C LYS A 84 -21.80 -27.12 10.61
N GLY A 85 -21.94 -26.68 9.35
CA GLY A 85 -22.08 -27.57 8.20
C GLY A 85 -20.82 -27.79 7.38
N GLU A 86 -21.04 -28.11 6.11
CA GLU A 86 -20.01 -28.28 5.08
C GLU A 86 -19.07 -27.06 4.88
N PRO A 87 -19.51 -25.79 5.03
CA PRO A 87 -18.63 -24.63 4.85
C PRO A 87 -17.44 -24.61 5.81
N LEU A 88 -17.68 -24.82 7.10
CA LEU A 88 -16.62 -24.85 8.11
C LEU A 88 -15.65 -26.02 7.89
N HIS A 89 -16.19 -27.21 7.59
CA HIS A 89 -15.38 -28.37 7.25
C HIS A 89 -14.48 -28.08 6.04
N TYR A 90 -15.01 -27.40 5.02
CA TYR A 90 -14.26 -26.98 3.83
C TYR A 90 -13.12 -26.01 4.18
N GLU A 91 -13.36 -25.00 5.00
CA GLU A 91 -12.35 -24.01 5.41
C GLU A 91 -11.21 -24.62 6.24
N LEU A 92 -11.50 -25.63 7.07
CA LEU A 92 -10.49 -26.38 7.82
C LEU A 92 -9.66 -27.28 6.89
N THR A 93 -10.33 -27.99 5.97
CA THR A 93 -9.69 -28.95 5.05
C THR A 93 -8.82 -28.26 3.99
N PHE A 94 -9.32 -27.18 3.38
CA PHE A 94 -8.65 -26.49 2.29
C PHE A 94 -8.14 -25.12 2.76
N PRO A 95 -6.86 -25.00 3.13
CA PRO A 95 -6.35 -23.83 3.81
C PRO A 95 -6.58 -22.55 3.03
N GLY A 96 -7.30 -21.61 3.63
CA GLY A 96 -7.42 -20.21 3.22
C GLY A 96 -6.63 -19.28 4.15
N PRO A 97 -6.55 -17.98 3.82
CA PRO A 97 -5.82 -16.98 4.63
C PRO A 97 -6.36 -16.85 6.06
N ARG A 98 -7.65 -17.12 6.28
CA ARG A 98 -8.33 -16.99 7.57
C ARG A 98 -8.56 -18.33 8.29
N ARG A 99 -7.94 -19.42 7.83
CA ARG A 99 -8.16 -20.78 8.39
C ARG A 99 -8.03 -20.84 9.91
N ILE A 100 -7.09 -20.08 10.49
CA ILE A 100 -6.84 -20.13 11.93
C ILE A 100 -8.01 -19.59 12.77
N LEU A 101 -8.76 -18.62 12.25
CA LEU A 101 -9.97 -18.10 12.90
C LEU A 101 -11.11 -19.14 12.80
N TYR A 102 -11.27 -19.78 11.64
CA TYR A 102 -12.21 -20.90 11.48
C TYR A 102 -11.89 -22.08 12.41
N VAL A 103 -10.61 -22.37 12.66
CA VAL A 103 -10.20 -23.38 13.66
C VAL A 103 -10.71 -23.02 15.05
N THR A 104 -10.57 -21.75 15.46
CA THR A 104 -11.10 -21.30 16.76
C THR A 104 -12.63 -21.30 16.80
N ASP A 105 -13.29 -21.05 15.66
CA ASP A 105 -14.75 -21.17 15.55
C ASP A 105 -15.24 -22.62 15.65
N ALA A 106 -14.56 -23.59 15.04
CA ALA A 106 -14.85 -25.00 15.24
C ALA A 106 -14.75 -25.40 16.73
N MET A 107 -13.74 -24.87 17.44
CA MET A 107 -13.62 -25.07 18.89
C MET A 107 -14.76 -24.41 19.67
N ARG A 108 -15.22 -23.21 19.28
CA ARG A 108 -16.39 -22.54 19.88
C ARG A 108 -17.67 -23.34 19.69
N LEU A 109 -17.81 -24.03 18.56
CA LEU A 109 -18.94 -24.90 18.26
C LEU A 109 -18.84 -26.28 18.93
N GLY A 110 -17.74 -26.57 19.62
CA GLY A 110 -17.54 -27.79 20.40
C GLY A 110 -16.98 -28.97 19.62
N TRP A 111 -16.34 -28.75 18.46
CA TRP A 111 -15.68 -29.81 17.70
C TRP A 111 -14.52 -30.40 18.49
N ALA A 112 -14.26 -31.70 18.29
CA ALA A 112 -13.17 -32.37 18.97
C ALA A 112 -11.81 -31.93 18.39
N ILE A 113 -10.78 -31.83 19.22
CA ILE A 113 -9.42 -31.47 18.77
C ILE A 113 -8.89 -32.46 17.74
N ASP A 114 -9.16 -33.76 17.92
CA ASP A 114 -8.75 -34.79 16.97
C ASP A 114 -9.43 -34.63 15.61
N GLU A 115 -10.70 -34.22 15.58
CA GLU A 115 -11.42 -33.92 14.34
C GLU A 115 -10.79 -32.73 13.61
N ILE A 116 -10.46 -31.65 14.33
CA ILE A 116 -9.76 -30.49 13.76
C ILE A 116 -8.36 -30.87 13.26
N TYR A 117 -7.63 -31.71 13.98
CA TYR A 117 -6.32 -32.22 13.57
C TYR A 117 -6.39 -32.98 12.25
N GLU A 118 -7.32 -33.92 12.11
CA GLU A 118 -7.50 -34.72 10.89
C GLU A 118 -7.77 -33.87 9.65
N LEU A 119 -8.49 -32.75 9.81
CA LEU A 119 -8.78 -31.83 8.70
C LEU A 119 -7.62 -30.88 8.37
N THR A 120 -6.90 -30.41 9.39
CA THR A 120 -5.98 -29.29 9.24
C THR A 120 -4.51 -29.68 9.16
N GLY A 121 -4.15 -30.83 9.76
CA GLY A 121 -2.78 -31.26 10.02
C GLY A 121 -2.01 -30.36 11.00
N ILE A 122 -2.69 -29.46 11.72
CA ILE A 122 -2.06 -28.59 12.72
C ILE A 122 -1.82 -29.41 13.98
N ASP A 123 -0.57 -29.48 14.45
CA ASP A 123 -0.18 -30.27 15.61
C ASP A 123 -1.05 -30.00 16.85
N HIS A 124 -1.40 -31.07 17.57
CA HIS A 124 -2.22 -31.02 18.79
C HIS A 124 -1.73 -29.99 19.79
N TRP A 125 -0.42 -29.78 19.92
CA TRP A 125 0.14 -28.81 20.84
C TRP A 125 -0.43 -27.40 20.58
N PHE A 126 -0.45 -26.95 19.33
CA PHE A 126 -1.02 -25.65 18.97
C PHE A 126 -2.54 -25.64 19.16
N LEU A 127 -3.22 -26.72 18.79
CA LEU A 127 -4.68 -26.80 18.94
C LEU A 127 -5.13 -26.71 20.40
N TYR A 128 -4.41 -27.33 21.34
CA TYR A 128 -4.70 -27.19 22.77
C TYR A 128 -4.47 -25.78 23.28
N GLN A 129 -3.43 -25.09 22.81
CA GLN A 129 -3.18 -23.69 23.17
C GLN A 129 -4.31 -22.76 22.68
N LEU A 130 -4.80 -22.97 21.46
CA LEU A 130 -5.93 -22.22 20.90
C LEU A 130 -7.24 -22.54 21.64
N LYS A 131 -7.45 -23.81 21.99
CA LYS A 131 -8.63 -24.24 22.75
C LYS A 131 -8.72 -23.55 24.10
N GLU A 132 -7.59 -23.43 24.80
CA GLU A 132 -7.54 -22.73 26.08
C GLU A 132 -7.87 -21.24 25.93
N LEU A 133 -7.40 -20.57 24.87
CA LEU A 133 -7.82 -19.19 24.57
C LEU A 133 -9.33 -19.08 24.35
N VAL A 134 -9.91 -19.99 23.56
CA VAL A 134 -11.37 -20.04 23.32
C VAL A 134 -12.13 -20.26 24.64
N ASP A 135 -11.64 -21.12 25.52
CA ASP A 135 -12.25 -21.36 26.83
C ASP A 135 -12.22 -20.12 27.72
N LYS A 136 -11.12 -19.35 27.69
CA LYS A 136 -11.01 -18.07 28.39
C LYS A 136 -12.01 -17.04 27.87
N GLU A 137 -12.23 -16.96 26.56
CA GLU A 137 -13.27 -16.09 25.99
C GLU A 137 -14.67 -16.47 26.48
N GLN A 138 -14.97 -17.76 26.55
CA GLN A 138 -16.28 -18.24 27.01
C GLN A 138 -16.53 -17.88 28.47
N LEU A 139 -15.50 -17.93 29.31
CA LEU A 139 -15.59 -17.50 30.71
C LEU A 139 -15.91 -16.00 30.83
N LEU A 140 -15.38 -15.17 29.93
CA LEU A 140 -15.58 -13.71 29.96
C LEU A 140 -17.01 -13.28 29.59
N LYS A 141 -17.74 -14.04 28.77
CA LYS A 141 -19.08 -13.65 28.29
C LYS A 141 -20.10 -13.34 29.40
N ASN A 142 -19.89 -13.86 30.61
CA ASN A 142 -20.79 -13.65 31.75
C ASN A 142 -20.19 -12.75 32.84
N ILE A 143 -18.99 -12.21 32.63
CA ILE A 143 -18.29 -11.35 33.58
C ILE A 143 -18.55 -9.89 33.22
N LYS A 144 -18.84 -9.06 34.22
CA LYS A 144 -18.90 -7.60 34.05
C LYS A 144 -17.55 -6.99 34.38
N LEU A 145 -17.28 -5.79 33.85
CA LEU A 145 -16.06 -5.04 34.13
C LEU A 145 -15.74 -4.92 35.64
N ALA A 146 -16.76 -4.69 36.48
CA ALA A 146 -16.60 -4.55 37.92
C ALA A 146 -16.16 -5.85 38.63
N ASP A 147 -16.38 -7.00 38.01
CA ASP A 147 -16.10 -8.32 38.55
C ASP A 147 -14.74 -8.88 38.07
N LEU A 148 -14.03 -8.15 37.19
CA LEU A 148 -12.70 -8.52 36.72
C LEU A 148 -11.67 -8.31 37.85
N SER A 149 -11.23 -9.42 38.45
CA SER A 149 -10.19 -9.42 39.48
C SER A 149 -8.80 -9.19 38.88
N PHE A 150 -7.84 -8.84 39.74
CA PHE A 150 -6.42 -8.75 39.39
C PHE A 150 -5.93 -10.03 38.71
N GLU A 151 -6.23 -11.19 39.29
CA GLU A 151 -5.76 -12.50 38.80
C GLU A 151 -6.33 -12.83 37.44
N THR A 152 -7.61 -12.50 37.22
CA THR A 152 -8.28 -12.75 35.94
C THR A 152 -7.72 -11.85 34.85
N MET A 153 -7.59 -10.55 35.14
CA MET A 153 -7.01 -9.60 34.19
C MET A 153 -5.56 -9.97 33.86
N LEU A 154 -4.74 -10.31 34.85
CA LEU A 154 -3.35 -10.69 34.63
C LEU A 154 -3.22 -11.95 33.77
N ASP A 155 -4.00 -13.01 34.05
CA ASP A 155 -4.03 -14.24 33.25
C ASP A 155 -4.42 -13.95 31.79
N LEU A 156 -5.41 -13.10 31.55
CA LEU A 156 -5.79 -12.71 30.18
C LEU A 156 -4.66 -11.96 29.48
N LYS A 157 -4.04 -10.98 30.15
CA LYS A 157 -2.97 -10.19 29.55
C LYS A 157 -1.71 -11.02 29.27
N GLN A 158 -1.35 -11.96 30.16
CA GLN A 158 -0.24 -12.92 29.96
C GLN A 158 -0.47 -13.89 28.80
N ARG A 159 -1.72 -14.07 28.37
CA ARG A 159 -2.12 -14.86 27.19
C ARG A 159 -2.24 -14.01 25.92
N GLY A 160 -1.94 -12.72 25.99
CA GLY A 160 -1.97 -11.80 24.85
C GLY A 160 -3.34 -11.22 24.50
N PHE A 161 -4.35 -11.34 25.36
CA PHE A 161 -5.65 -10.70 25.08
C PHE A 161 -5.49 -9.18 25.02
N ALA A 162 -5.92 -8.58 23.91
CA ALA A 162 -6.01 -7.12 23.79
C ALA A 162 -7.08 -6.56 24.73
N ASP A 163 -6.88 -5.33 25.20
CA ASP A 163 -7.87 -4.57 25.98
C ASP A 163 -9.18 -4.47 25.20
N HIS A 164 -9.08 -4.22 23.88
CA HIS A 164 -10.22 -4.18 22.96
C HIS A 164 -10.98 -5.53 22.89
N ARG A 165 -10.26 -6.67 22.86
CA ARG A 165 -10.91 -7.99 22.85
C ARG A 165 -11.65 -8.27 24.16
N ILE A 166 -11.05 -7.89 25.29
CA ILE A 166 -11.69 -8.02 26.61
C ILE A 166 -12.92 -7.12 26.68
N ALA A 167 -12.81 -5.88 26.25
CA ALA A 167 -13.91 -4.90 26.21
C ALA A 167 -15.09 -5.41 25.40
N TYR A 168 -14.83 -5.92 24.19
CA TYR A 168 -15.83 -6.54 23.32
C TYR A 168 -16.56 -7.71 24.00
N LEU A 169 -15.82 -8.62 24.65
CA LEU A 169 -16.40 -9.82 25.26
C LEU A 169 -17.29 -9.54 26.47
N ILE A 170 -17.03 -8.46 27.22
CA ILE A 170 -17.79 -8.08 28.42
C ILE A 170 -18.79 -6.94 28.18
N GLY A 171 -18.83 -6.38 26.96
CA GLY A 171 -19.68 -5.24 26.61
C GLY A 171 -19.26 -3.93 27.28
N ALA A 172 -17.96 -3.69 27.45
CA ALA A 172 -17.39 -2.44 27.95
C ALA A 172 -16.67 -1.67 26.83
N SER A 173 -16.22 -0.46 27.11
CA SER A 173 -15.34 0.30 26.21
C SER A 173 -13.85 0.02 26.48
N ASP A 174 -13.03 0.21 25.45
CA ASP A 174 -11.56 0.03 25.52
C ASP A 174 -10.93 0.89 26.61
N LYS A 175 -11.38 2.15 26.71
CA LYS A 175 -10.94 3.11 27.73
C LYS A 175 -11.24 2.62 29.14
N GLU A 176 -12.39 1.99 29.36
CA GLU A 176 -12.77 1.44 30.66
C GLU A 176 -11.89 0.23 31.04
N VAL A 177 -11.63 -0.67 30.09
CA VAL A 177 -10.76 -1.84 30.32
C VAL A 177 -9.33 -1.40 30.59
N ARG A 178 -8.77 -0.49 29.79
CA ARG A 178 -7.43 0.10 30.01
C ARG A 178 -7.34 0.76 31.39
N SER A 179 -8.33 1.58 31.75
CA SER A 179 -8.37 2.27 33.04
C SER A 179 -8.41 1.29 34.22
N LEU A 180 -9.21 0.22 34.11
CA LEU A 180 -9.24 -0.83 35.13
C LEU A 180 -7.89 -1.54 35.22
N ARG A 181 -7.29 -1.92 34.08
CA ARG A 181 -5.98 -2.58 34.02
C ARG A 181 -4.89 -1.73 34.69
N GLN A 182 -4.86 -0.43 34.42
CA GLN A 182 -3.95 0.52 35.08
C GLN A 182 -4.22 0.64 36.58
N LYS A 183 -5.49 0.71 36.99
CA LYS A 183 -5.89 0.77 38.42
C LYS A 183 -5.48 -0.49 39.19
N LEU A 184 -5.49 -1.64 38.52
CA LEU A 184 -5.01 -2.92 39.07
C LEU A 184 -3.49 -3.05 39.04
N GLU A 185 -2.76 -2.02 38.57
CA GLU A 185 -1.31 -2.01 38.41
C GLU A 185 -0.78 -3.11 37.46
N ILE A 186 -1.61 -3.54 36.50
CA ILE A 186 -1.25 -4.54 35.48
C ILE A 186 -0.72 -3.79 34.25
N LEU A 187 0.55 -3.42 34.32
CA LEU A 187 1.26 -2.72 33.24
C LEU A 187 2.16 -3.71 32.48
N PRO A 188 2.37 -3.53 31.17
CA PRO A 188 3.32 -4.37 30.45
C PRO A 188 4.74 -4.11 30.97
N SER A 189 5.50 -5.19 31.09
CA SER A 189 6.94 -5.16 31.20
C SER A 189 7.55 -5.31 29.80
N PHE A 190 8.59 -4.54 29.50
CA PHE A 190 9.30 -4.67 28.22
C PHE A 190 10.58 -5.45 28.42
N LYS A 191 10.75 -6.53 27.67
CA LYS A 191 11.91 -7.43 27.69
C LYS A 191 12.82 -7.13 26.52
N ARG A 192 14.11 -7.42 26.66
CA ARG A 192 15.08 -7.25 25.58
C ARG A 192 15.32 -8.55 24.82
N VAL A 193 15.58 -8.42 23.52
CA VAL A 193 16.16 -9.47 22.69
C VAL A 193 17.68 -9.41 22.84
N ASP A 194 18.28 -10.49 23.31
CA ASP A 194 19.71 -10.54 23.67
C ASP A 194 20.49 -11.70 23.03
N THR A 195 19.81 -12.58 22.28
CA THR A 195 20.33 -13.80 21.65
C THR A 195 20.81 -14.92 22.58
N CYS A 196 20.78 -14.73 23.90
CA CYS A 196 21.42 -15.61 24.88
C CYS A 196 20.55 -15.95 26.10
N ALA A 197 19.25 -15.67 26.06
CA ALA A 197 18.30 -15.97 27.13
C ALA A 197 18.76 -15.40 28.49
N ALA A 198 19.19 -14.13 28.47
CA ALA A 198 19.71 -13.37 29.60
C ALA A 198 20.99 -13.93 30.26
N GLU A 199 21.73 -14.85 29.61
CA GLU A 199 23.04 -15.29 30.10
C GLU A 199 24.06 -14.13 30.13
N PHE A 200 23.98 -13.22 29.15
CA PHE A 200 24.81 -12.03 29.04
C PHE A 200 23.94 -10.77 29.01
N ALA A 201 24.46 -9.67 29.56
CA ALA A 201 23.78 -8.38 29.48
C ALA A 201 23.83 -7.82 28.05
N THR A 202 22.75 -7.14 27.65
CA THR A 202 22.65 -6.39 26.40
C THR A 202 22.41 -4.91 26.67
N GLU A 203 23.15 -4.04 25.99
CA GLU A 203 22.89 -2.60 25.97
C GLU A 203 21.89 -2.23 24.86
N THR A 204 21.74 -3.07 23.84
CA THR A 204 20.79 -2.88 22.73
C THR A 204 19.36 -2.87 23.23
N ALA A 205 18.63 -1.79 22.93
CA ALA A 205 17.23 -1.61 23.31
C ALA A 205 16.29 -2.16 22.22
N TYR A 206 16.42 -3.45 21.89
CA TYR A 206 15.49 -4.18 21.03
C TYR A 206 14.48 -4.90 21.93
N MET A 207 13.23 -4.43 21.97
CA MET A 207 12.28 -4.78 23.02
C MET A 207 10.95 -5.31 22.51
N TYR A 208 10.28 -6.09 23.36
CA TYR A 208 8.88 -6.50 23.21
C TYR A 208 8.16 -6.48 24.56
N SER A 209 6.86 -6.22 24.55
CA SER A 209 5.98 -6.21 25.72
C SER A 209 5.60 -7.63 26.14
N SER A 210 5.56 -7.84 27.45
CA SER A 210 4.98 -9.02 28.10
C SER A 210 4.46 -8.69 29.49
N TYR A 211 3.51 -9.46 30.01
CA TYR A 211 2.96 -9.28 31.36
C TYR A 211 3.64 -10.16 32.41
N GLU A 212 4.92 -10.50 32.20
CA GLU A 212 5.75 -11.30 33.11
C GLU A 212 7.10 -10.66 33.46
N GLY A 213 7.49 -10.73 34.74
CA GLY A 213 8.82 -10.35 35.20
C GLY A 213 9.08 -8.83 35.25
N VAL A 214 10.35 -8.46 35.41
CA VAL A 214 10.78 -7.06 35.59
C VAL A 214 10.90 -6.33 34.25
N CYS A 215 10.47 -5.07 34.17
CA CYS A 215 10.64 -4.25 32.97
C CYS A 215 12.11 -3.86 32.74
N GLU A 216 12.64 -4.16 31.56
CA GLU A 216 14.03 -3.95 31.13
C GLU A 216 14.19 -2.76 30.18
N SER A 217 13.10 -2.04 29.90
CA SER A 217 13.12 -0.88 29.00
C SER A 217 14.14 0.18 29.47
N ARG A 218 14.16 0.50 30.77
CA ARG A 218 15.04 1.52 31.37
C ARG A 218 15.05 2.83 30.54
N PRO A 219 13.91 3.53 30.42
CA PRO A 219 13.80 4.77 29.65
C PRO A 219 14.86 5.81 30.07
N SER A 220 15.46 6.49 29.10
CA SER A 220 16.40 7.58 29.37
C SER A 220 15.66 8.89 29.69
N ASN A 221 16.40 9.96 30.05
CA ASN A 221 15.86 11.32 30.17
C ASN A 221 16.16 12.21 28.94
N ASN A 222 16.66 11.63 27.85
CA ASN A 222 16.94 12.35 26.62
C ASN A 222 15.64 12.86 25.98
N LYS A 223 15.78 13.81 25.05
CA LYS A 223 14.67 14.25 24.21
C LYS A 223 14.30 13.13 23.24
N LYS A 224 13.09 12.59 23.35
CA LYS A 224 12.68 11.42 22.55
C LYS A 224 11.62 11.79 21.53
N VAL A 225 11.71 11.19 20.36
CA VAL A 225 10.65 11.23 19.35
C VAL A 225 10.34 9.81 18.91
N ILE A 226 9.06 9.46 18.93
CA ILE A 226 8.58 8.18 18.41
C ILE A 226 8.29 8.31 16.91
N VAL A 227 8.74 7.33 16.14
CA VAL A 227 8.35 7.10 14.75
C VAL A 227 7.49 5.84 14.71
N LEU A 228 6.23 5.98 14.30
CA LEU A 228 5.35 4.83 14.10
C LEU A 228 5.58 4.25 12.70
N GLY A 229 5.89 2.97 12.64
CA GLY A 229 6.15 2.22 11.42
C GLY A 229 4.89 1.95 10.58
N SER A 230 5.06 1.13 9.55
CA SER A 230 3.99 0.79 8.61
C SER A 230 3.26 -0.51 8.92
N GLY A 231 3.71 -1.31 9.89
CA GLY A 231 3.21 -2.68 10.04
C GLY A 231 3.52 -3.54 8.80
N PRO A 232 2.76 -4.61 8.55
CA PRO A 232 3.01 -5.52 7.44
C PRO A 232 2.93 -4.83 6.09
N ASN A 233 3.86 -5.21 5.21
CA ASN A 233 3.78 -4.88 3.80
C ASN A 233 2.49 -5.46 3.18
N ARG A 234 1.83 -4.65 2.35
CA ARG A 234 0.68 -5.04 1.52
C ARG A 234 0.62 -4.18 0.26
N ILE A 235 -0.15 -4.60 -0.73
CA ILE A 235 -0.35 -3.79 -1.95
C ILE A 235 -0.91 -2.41 -1.57
N GLY A 236 -0.18 -1.35 -1.96
CA GLY A 236 -0.48 0.04 -1.62
C GLY A 236 0.25 0.60 -0.41
N GLN A 237 0.77 -0.27 0.47
CA GLN A 237 1.53 0.08 1.69
C GLN A 237 2.75 -0.86 1.79
N GLY A 238 3.80 -0.53 1.05
CA GLY A 238 5.02 -1.32 0.96
C GLY A 238 6.23 -0.68 1.63
N ILE A 239 7.40 -1.08 1.15
CA ILE A 239 8.72 -0.69 1.66
C ILE A 239 9.00 0.82 1.56
N GLU A 240 8.22 1.54 0.74
CA GLU A 240 8.38 3.00 0.57
C GLU A 240 8.12 3.74 1.89
N PHE A 241 7.19 3.25 2.70
CA PHE A 241 6.88 3.81 4.01
C PHE A 241 7.92 3.41 5.05
N ASP A 242 8.46 2.20 4.96
CA ASP A 242 9.59 1.77 5.80
C ASP A 242 10.82 2.65 5.56
N TYR A 243 11.17 2.92 4.29
CA TYR A 243 12.22 3.86 3.90
C TYR A 243 12.02 5.22 4.58
N CYS A 244 10.79 5.72 4.62
CA CYS A 244 10.47 6.97 5.29
C CYS A 244 10.70 6.88 6.81
N CYS A 245 10.26 5.80 7.46
CA CYS A 245 10.46 5.62 8.89
C CYS A 245 11.96 5.53 9.26
N VAL A 246 12.74 4.79 8.48
CA VAL A 246 14.20 4.66 8.64
C VAL A 246 14.89 6.01 8.53
N HIS A 247 14.61 6.76 7.46
CA HIS A 247 15.23 8.06 7.23
C HIS A 247 14.82 9.10 8.28
N ALA A 248 13.60 9.02 8.82
CA ALA A 248 13.18 9.86 9.93
C ALA A 248 13.95 9.53 11.21
N SER A 249 14.12 8.25 11.55
CA SER A 249 14.93 7.82 12.69
C SER A 249 16.36 8.35 12.61
N PHE A 250 17.00 8.23 11.43
CA PHE A 250 18.35 8.77 11.22
C PHE A 250 18.40 10.30 11.34
N ALA A 251 17.43 11.02 10.77
CA ALA A 251 17.39 12.47 10.88
C ALA A 251 17.19 12.95 12.33
N LEU A 252 16.35 12.28 13.12
CA LEU A 252 16.16 12.57 14.53
C LEU A 252 17.47 12.42 15.32
N GLN A 253 18.20 11.34 15.07
CA GLN A 253 19.50 11.10 15.70
C GLN A 253 20.55 12.16 15.31
N GLU A 254 20.59 12.56 14.04
CA GLU A 254 21.44 13.66 13.56
C GLU A 254 21.13 14.98 14.27
N GLU A 255 19.86 15.24 14.62
CA GLU A 255 19.42 16.42 15.36
C GLU A 255 19.49 16.25 16.90
N GLY A 256 20.07 15.14 17.38
CA GLY A 256 20.31 14.89 18.80
C GLY A 256 19.10 14.39 19.61
N TYR A 257 18.06 13.91 18.93
CA TYR A 257 16.94 13.21 19.57
C TYR A 257 17.25 11.73 19.75
N GLU A 258 16.75 11.16 20.83
CA GLU A 258 16.63 9.71 20.99
C GLU A 258 15.44 9.22 20.16
N SER A 259 15.72 8.64 19.00
CA SER A 259 14.69 8.10 18.10
C SER A 259 14.16 6.77 18.64
N ILE A 260 12.84 6.63 18.72
CA ILE A 260 12.16 5.41 19.14
C ILE A 260 11.33 4.87 17.97
N MET A 261 11.59 3.65 17.53
CA MET A 261 10.80 3.00 16.47
C MET A 261 9.77 2.04 17.09
N ILE A 262 8.53 2.11 16.61
CA ILE A 262 7.48 1.12 16.92
C ILE A 262 7.01 0.50 15.61
N ASN A 263 7.33 -0.77 15.38
CA ASN A 263 6.91 -1.51 14.18
C ASN A 263 6.94 -3.03 14.44
N CYS A 264 6.24 -3.82 13.61
CA CYS A 264 6.09 -5.26 13.77
C CYS A 264 6.36 -6.08 12.50
N ASN A 265 6.90 -5.45 11.46
CA ASN A 265 7.27 -6.12 10.21
C ASN A 265 8.70 -6.68 10.30
N PRO A 266 8.90 -8.00 10.22
CA PRO A 266 10.23 -8.61 10.34
C PRO A 266 11.11 -8.45 9.09
N GLU A 267 10.54 -8.02 7.95
CA GLU A 267 11.28 -7.93 6.68
C GLU A 267 12.07 -6.63 6.54
N THR A 268 11.86 -5.66 7.44
CA THR A 268 12.15 -4.26 7.16
C THR A 268 13.36 -3.71 7.90
N VAL A 269 13.92 -2.62 7.39
CA VAL A 269 15.10 -1.99 7.99
C VAL A 269 14.71 -1.18 9.22
N SER A 270 13.48 -0.68 9.33
CA SER A 270 13.04 0.01 10.56
C SER A 270 13.05 -0.89 11.80
N THR A 271 12.87 -2.19 11.64
CA THR A 271 12.95 -3.17 12.73
C THR A 271 14.33 -3.77 12.92
N ASP A 272 15.34 -3.24 12.23
CA ASP A 272 16.73 -3.43 12.60
C ASP A 272 17.06 -2.58 13.84
N TYR A 273 17.74 -3.18 14.82
CA TYR A 273 18.10 -2.53 16.07
C TYR A 273 19.15 -1.41 15.87
N ASP A 274 19.88 -1.39 14.75
CA ASP A 274 20.82 -0.32 14.41
C ASP A 274 20.13 0.94 13.84
N THR A 275 18.85 0.83 13.43
CA THR A 275 18.14 1.95 12.79
C THR A 275 17.70 3.03 13.77
N SER A 276 17.42 2.66 15.02
CA SER A 276 16.90 3.57 16.04
C SER A 276 17.60 3.34 17.38
N ASN A 277 17.65 4.37 18.23
CA ASN A 277 18.21 4.20 19.58
C ASN A 277 17.43 3.18 20.41
N ARG A 278 16.12 3.04 20.17
CA ARG A 278 15.22 2.15 20.89
C ARG A 278 14.17 1.59 19.94
N LEU A 279 14.12 0.27 19.81
CA LEU A 279 13.17 -0.45 18.97
C LEU A 279 12.16 -1.19 19.86
N TYR A 280 10.88 -0.90 19.66
CA TYR A 280 9.77 -1.67 20.21
C TYR A 280 9.11 -2.48 19.09
N PHE A 281 9.30 -3.79 19.15
CA PHE A 281 8.73 -4.72 18.19
C PHE A 281 7.32 -5.14 18.63
N GLU A 282 6.37 -4.21 18.42
CA GLU A 282 5.02 -4.28 18.95
C GLU A 282 3.96 -4.03 17.87
N PRO A 283 2.75 -4.60 18.03
CA PRO A 283 1.59 -4.21 17.23
C PRO A 283 1.37 -2.69 17.26
N ILE A 284 1.03 -2.09 16.12
CA ILE A 284 0.74 -0.65 16.02
C ILE A 284 -0.73 -0.40 16.36
N THR A 285 -1.09 -0.71 17.60
CA THR A 285 -2.45 -0.55 18.14
C THR A 285 -2.49 0.54 19.21
N GLU A 286 -3.68 1.10 19.45
CA GLU A 286 -3.90 2.08 20.51
C GLU A 286 -3.31 1.62 21.86
N GLU A 287 -3.64 0.38 22.29
CA GLU A 287 -3.18 -0.16 23.56
C GLU A 287 -1.64 -0.10 23.68
N LYS A 288 -0.93 -0.63 22.68
CA LYS A 288 0.53 -0.82 22.75
C LYS A 288 1.27 0.48 22.57
N VAL A 289 0.81 1.33 21.66
CA VAL A 289 1.41 2.65 21.44
C VAL A 289 1.26 3.51 22.69
N LEU A 290 0.08 3.52 23.33
CA LEU A 290 -0.12 4.26 24.59
C LEU A 290 0.70 3.68 25.74
N ASP A 291 0.81 2.35 25.87
CA ASP A 291 1.66 1.72 26.89
C ASP A 291 3.13 2.16 26.75
N ILE A 292 3.64 2.29 25.53
CA ILE A 292 5.00 2.78 25.26
C ILE A 292 5.11 4.28 25.55
N ILE A 293 4.11 5.09 25.17
CA ILE A 293 4.09 6.54 25.43
C ILE A 293 4.07 6.83 26.94
N ASP A 294 3.25 6.12 27.71
CA ASP A 294 3.15 6.26 29.17
C ASP A 294 4.49 5.97 29.86
N LEU A 295 5.24 5.00 29.31
CA LEU A 295 6.56 4.60 29.79
C LEU A 295 7.68 5.56 29.36
N GLU A 296 7.74 5.91 28.08
CA GLU A 296 8.85 6.65 27.47
C GLU A 296 8.73 8.16 27.61
N LYS A 297 7.49 8.68 27.68
CA LYS A 297 7.15 10.11 27.76
C LYS A 297 7.86 10.95 26.68
N PRO A 298 7.60 10.69 25.38
CA PRO A 298 8.27 11.37 24.29
C PRO A 298 7.88 12.86 24.18
N GLU A 299 8.75 13.67 23.57
CA GLU A 299 8.42 15.06 23.22
C GLU A 299 7.40 15.14 22.08
N GLY A 300 7.34 14.12 21.24
CA GLY A 300 6.32 14.00 20.20
C GLY A 300 6.40 12.70 19.40
N VAL A 301 5.44 12.53 18.49
CA VAL A 301 5.25 11.34 17.65
C VAL A 301 5.12 11.75 16.19
N ILE A 302 5.79 11.02 15.29
CA ILE A 302 5.64 11.14 13.84
C ILE A 302 4.76 10.00 13.35
N ILE A 303 3.64 10.35 12.70
CA ILE A 303 2.65 9.39 12.18
C ILE A 303 2.49 9.46 10.66
N GLN A 304 3.08 10.47 10.01
CA GLN A 304 2.87 10.78 8.59
C GLN A 304 3.72 9.92 7.64
N PHE A 305 4.61 9.07 8.18
CA PHE A 305 5.58 8.30 7.39
C PHE A 305 5.29 6.81 7.30
N GLY A 306 4.49 6.24 8.21
CA GLY A 306 4.14 4.81 8.23
C GLY A 306 2.92 4.44 7.38
N GLY A 307 2.40 5.33 6.54
CA GLY A 307 1.20 5.07 5.75
C GLY A 307 -0.09 5.15 6.56
N GLN A 308 -1.10 4.34 6.24
CA GLN A 308 -2.45 4.49 6.83
C GLN A 308 -2.54 4.02 8.28
N THR A 309 -1.78 2.99 8.65
CA THR A 309 -1.81 2.36 9.98
C THR A 309 -1.64 3.36 11.12
N PRO A 310 -0.55 4.17 11.17
CA PRO A 310 -0.39 5.15 12.24
C PRO A 310 -1.35 6.34 12.16
N LEU A 311 -1.87 6.68 10.98
CA LEU A 311 -2.84 7.77 10.83
C LEU A 311 -4.18 7.46 11.53
N LYS A 312 -4.59 6.18 11.57
CA LYS A 312 -5.77 5.75 12.33
C LYS A 312 -5.67 6.08 13.82
N LEU A 313 -4.45 6.24 14.37
CA LEU A 313 -4.22 6.53 15.78
C LEU A 313 -4.19 8.02 16.10
N ALA A 314 -4.36 8.91 15.11
CA ALA A 314 -4.20 10.35 15.29
C ALA A 314 -5.16 10.93 16.35
N GLU A 315 -6.44 10.56 16.31
CA GLU A 315 -7.45 11.01 17.27
C GLU A 315 -7.11 10.50 18.69
N THR A 316 -6.83 9.21 18.83
CA THR A 316 -6.40 8.59 20.08
C THR A 316 -5.21 9.32 20.71
N LEU A 317 -4.19 9.64 19.91
CA LEU A 317 -2.99 10.33 20.39
C LEU A 317 -3.31 11.75 20.90
N LEU A 318 -4.14 12.49 20.17
CA LEU A 318 -4.57 13.85 20.56
C LEU A 318 -5.40 13.84 21.84
N GLU A 319 -6.34 12.89 21.99
CA GLU A 319 -7.14 12.75 23.20
C GLU A 319 -6.29 12.47 24.45
N HIS A 320 -5.16 11.78 24.29
CA HIS A 320 -4.19 11.50 25.35
C HIS A 320 -3.16 12.63 25.55
N GLY A 321 -3.32 13.78 24.88
CA GLY A 321 -2.44 14.93 25.00
C GLY A 321 -1.04 14.71 24.39
N VAL A 322 -0.91 13.73 23.49
CA VAL A 322 0.36 13.44 22.81
C VAL A 322 0.58 14.45 21.70
N LYS A 323 1.77 15.05 21.65
CA LYS A 323 2.14 15.98 20.59
C LYS A 323 2.49 15.23 19.31
N ILE A 324 1.64 15.34 18.29
CA ILE A 324 1.98 14.89 16.94
C ILE A 324 2.86 15.97 16.29
N LEU A 325 4.03 15.58 15.78
CA LEU A 325 4.98 16.49 15.13
C LEU A 325 4.64 16.63 13.63
N GLY A 326 4.98 17.78 13.04
CA GLY A 326 4.73 18.06 11.62
C GLY A 326 3.34 18.61 11.35
N THR A 327 2.77 18.25 10.19
CA THR A 327 1.45 18.70 9.75
C THR A 327 0.37 18.31 10.76
N ASP A 328 -0.51 19.28 11.07
CA ASP A 328 -1.62 19.10 12.00
C ASP A 328 -2.61 18.02 11.52
N VAL A 329 -3.19 17.28 12.46
CA VAL A 329 -4.17 16.23 12.15
C VAL A 329 -5.41 16.78 11.46
N ASP A 330 -5.82 18.00 11.81
CA ASP A 330 -6.93 18.67 11.12
C ASP A 330 -6.62 18.89 9.64
N ALA A 331 -5.37 19.19 9.28
CA ALA A 331 -4.99 19.34 7.88
C ALA A 331 -5.04 18.01 7.12
N ILE A 332 -4.71 16.89 7.78
CA ILE A 332 -4.91 15.54 7.24
C ILE A 332 -6.40 15.28 7.03
N ASP A 333 -7.24 15.50 8.03
CA ASP A 333 -8.69 15.30 7.93
C ASP A 333 -9.35 16.20 6.88
N ARG A 334 -8.92 17.46 6.74
CA ARG A 334 -9.39 18.38 5.69
C ARG A 334 -9.14 17.89 4.27
N SER A 335 -8.16 17.01 4.09
CA SER A 335 -7.75 16.47 2.79
C SER A 335 -8.33 15.08 2.51
N GLU A 336 -8.52 14.26 3.55
CA GLU A 336 -9.12 12.92 3.44
C GLU A 336 -10.66 12.98 3.42
N ASP A 337 -11.27 13.90 4.19
CA ASP A 337 -12.71 14.13 4.16
C ASP A 337 -13.12 14.86 2.88
N ARG A 338 -14.07 14.28 2.15
CA ARG A 338 -14.46 14.73 0.81
C ARG A 338 -15.20 16.06 0.82
N GLU A 339 -16.03 16.32 1.83
CA GLU A 339 -16.76 17.59 1.95
C GLU A 339 -15.79 18.71 2.32
N ARG A 340 -14.89 18.45 3.28
CA ARG A 340 -13.84 19.40 3.66
C ARG A 340 -12.88 19.68 2.51
N PHE A 341 -12.53 18.66 1.72
CA PHE A 341 -11.68 18.80 0.55
C PHE A 341 -12.33 19.63 -0.56
N GLN A 342 -13.62 19.44 -0.81
CA GLN A 342 -14.36 20.28 -1.76
C GLN A 342 -14.35 21.76 -1.34
N LEU A 343 -14.60 22.04 -0.06
CA LEU A 343 -14.54 23.41 0.48
C LEU A 343 -13.13 24.02 0.34
N LEU A 344 -12.09 23.22 0.53
CA LEU A 344 -10.70 23.63 0.30
C LEU A 344 -10.48 24.01 -1.17
N ALA A 345 -10.90 23.17 -2.11
CA ALA A 345 -10.75 23.42 -3.54
C ALA A 345 -11.53 24.67 -3.99
N GLU A 346 -12.76 24.86 -3.51
CA GLU A 346 -13.58 26.05 -3.78
C GLU A 346 -12.91 27.33 -3.24
N LYS A 347 -12.43 27.30 -1.99
CA LYS A 347 -11.71 28.42 -1.37
C LYS A 347 -10.49 28.82 -2.19
N LEU A 348 -9.75 27.84 -2.69
CA LEU A 348 -8.55 28.03 -3.50
C LEU A 348 -8.87 28.21 -5.00
N ARG A 349 -10.14 28.18 -5.42
CA ARG A 349 -10.56 28.27 -6.83
C ARG A 349 -9.82 27.26 -7.72
N LEU A 350 -9.60 26.07 -7.20
CA LEU A 350 -8.99 24.96 -7.94
C LEU A 350 -10.06 24.32 -8.82
N LYS A 351 -9.68 23.86 -10.01
CA LYS A 351 -10.60 23.10 -10.86
C LYS A 351 -10.70 21.68 -10.33
N GLN A 352 -11.91 21.18 -10.16
CA GLN A 352 -12.19 19.78 -9.86
C GLN A 352 -13.02 19.17 -11.00
N PRO A 353 -12.93 17.83 -11.21
CA PRO A 353 -13.93 17.12 -12.01
C PRO A 353 -15.33 17.38 -11.46
N SER A 354 -16.35 17.31 -12.32
CA SER A 354 -17.74 17.37 -11.85
C SER A 354 -17.99 16.23 -10.88
N ASN A 355 -18.35 16.52 -9.64
CA ASN A 355 -18.43 15.51 -8.60
C ASN A 355 -19.62 15.70 -7.67
N LYS A 356 -20.02 14.61 -7.00
CA LYS A 356 -21.05 14.64 -5.97
C LYS A 356 -20.90 13.49 -4.98
N THR A 357 -20.92 13.82 -3.70
CA THR A 357 -21.02 12.84 -2.60
C THR A 357 -22.47 12.38 -2.43
N VAL A 358 -22.68 11.07 -2.39
CA VAL A 358 -23.99 10.41 -2.30
C VAL A 358 -23.99 9.35 -1.19
N LYS A 359 -25.15 9.15 -0.56
CA LYS A 359 -25.31 8.18 0.55
C LYS A 359 -26.21 7.00 0.21
N ASN A 360 -27.00 7.10 -0.85
CA ASN A 360 -27.95 6.09 -1.27
C ASN A 360 -28.04 6.03 -2.80
N PHE A 361 -28.72 4.99 -3.28
CA PHE A 361 -28.87 4.74 -4.71
C PHE A 361 -29.66 5.85 -5.42
N GLU A 362 -30.73 6.38 -4.82
CA GLU A 362 -31.52 7.44 -5.46
C GLU A 362 -30.69 8.71 -5.69
N GLU A 363 -29.91 9.14 -4.69
CA GLU A 363 -28.98 10.25 -4.81
C GLU A 363 -27.92 10.00 -5.89
N ALA A 364 -27.39 8.77 -5.97
CA ALA A 364 -26.39 8.38 -6.96
C ALA A 364 -26.90 8.49 -8.39
N VAL A 365 -28.14 8.05 -8.65
CA VAL A 365 -28.74 8.15 -9.99
C VAL A 365 -28.92 9.62 -10.39
N ILE A 366 -29.49 10.45 -9.52
CA ILE A 366 -29.70 11.89 -9.78
C ILE A 366 -28.37 12.61 -10.01
N ALA A 367 -27.34 12.26 -9.23
CA ALA A 367 -26.00 12.80 -9.40
C ALA A 367 -25.38 12.35 -10.73
N SER A 368 -25.55 11.09 -11.11
CA SER A 368 -24.99 10.53 -12.35
C SER A 368 -25.52 11.21 -13.61
N GLU A 369 -26.78 11.64 -13.63
CA GLU A 369 -27.38 12.38 -14.74
C GLU A 369 -26.76 13.78 -14.91
N LYS A 370 -26.34 14.41 -13.81
CA LYS A 370 -25.72 15.74 -13.82
C LYS A 370 -24.24 15.70 -14.19
N ILE A 371 -23.52 14.69 -13.67
CA ILE A 371 -22.09 14.51 -13.91
C ILE A 371 -21.85 14.01 -15.35
N GLY A 372 -22.66 13.03 -15.79
CA GLY A 372 -22.51 12.35 -17.07
C GLY A 372 -21.51 11.19 -17.02
N PHE A 373 -21.81 10.11 -17.74
CA PHE A 373 -20.92 8.95 -17.83
C PHE A 373 -19.76 9.17 -18.83
N PRO A 374 -18.59 8.55 -18.60
CA PRO A 374 -18.29 7.62 -17.51
C PRO A 374 -17.97 8.30 -16.17
N ILE A 375 -18.23 7.59 -15.06
CA ILE A 375 -18.08 8.08 -13.68
C ILE A 375 -17.12 7.17 -12.93
N VAL A 376 -16.21 7.74 -12.14
CA VAL A 376 -15.39 7.03 -11.17
C VAL A 376 -16.14 7.03 -9.85
N VAL A 377 -16.42 5.83 -9.33
CA VAL A 377 -17.05 5.64 -8.03
C VAL A 377 -15.96 5.39 -6.99
N ARG A 378 -15.95 6.18 -5.92
CA ARG A 378 -14.89 6.16 -4.91
C ARG A 378 -15.44 6.10 -3.49
N PRO A 379 -15.10 5.07 -2.70
CA PRO A 379 -15.36 5.06 -1.26
C PRO A 379 -14.51 6.13 -0.54
N SER A 380 -14.97 6.57 0.63
CA SER A 380 -14.21 7.48 1.51
C SER A 380 -13.27 6.69 2.44
N TYR A 381 -12.15 7.31 2.88
CA TYR A 381 -11.15 6.73 3.80
C TYR A 381 -10.52 5.40 3.34
N VAL A 382 -10.15 5.31 2.05
CA VAL A 382 -9.49 4.13 1.47
C VAL A 382 -8.16 4.51 0.82
N LEU A 383 -7.16 3.63 0.94
CA LEU A 383 -5.85 3.76 0.30
C LEU A 383 -5.74 2.80 -0.89
N GLY A 384 -4.98 3.18 -1.91
CA GLY A 384 -4.66 2.30 -3.05
C GLY A 384 -5.85 2.04 -3.97
N GLY A 385 -6.83 2.95 -3.99
CA GLY A 385 -8.04 2.82 -4.81
C GLY A 385 -8.92 1.64 -4.43
N ARG A 386 -8.88 1.16 -3.18
CA ARG A 386 -9.66 0.00 -2.74
C ARG A 386 -11.15 0.17 -3.07
N ALA A 387 -11.70 -0.80 -3.78
CA ALA A 387 -13.08 -0.82 -4.29
C ALA A 387 -13.45 0.39 -5.19
N MET A 388 -12.49 1.13 -5.76
CA MET A 388 -12.81 2.12 -6.78
C MET A 388 -13.16 1.43 -8.11
N GLU A 389 -14.20 1.91 -8.79
CA GLU A 389 -14.59 1.38 -10.10
C GLU A 389 -14.97 2.49 -11.08
N LEU A 390 -14.62 2.29 -12.36
CA LEU A 390 -15.10 3.10 -13.46
C LEU A 390 -16.41 2.52 -14.01
N VAL A 391 -17.51 3.26 -13.88
CA VAL A 391 -18.83 2.87 -14.39
C VAL A 391 -19.19 3.67 -15.64
N HIS A 392 -19.75 2.99 -16.63
CA HIS A 392 -20.06 3.59 -17.94
C HIS A 392 -21.55 3.84 -18.16
N ASN A 393 -22.42 3.28 -17.31
CA ASN A 393 -23.87 3.41 -17.41
C ASN A 393 -24.54 3.20 -16.06
N THR A 394 -25.84 3.54 -15.99
CA THR A 394 -26.64 3.46 -14.76
C THR A 394 -26.77 2.04 -14.21
N LEU A 395 -26.82 1.01 -15.07
CA LEU A 395 -26.91 -0.40 -14.63
C LEU A 395 -25.62 -0.85 -13.92
N GLU A 396 -24.47 -0.41 -14.41
CA GLU A 396 -23.18 -0.68 -13.77
C GLU A 396 -23.08 0.03 -12.41
N LEU A 397 -23.54 1.28 -12.32
CA LEU A 397 -23.60 2.04 -11.07
C LEU A 397 -24.52 1.37 -10.04
N GLU A 398 -25.70 0.89 -10.45
CA GLU A 398 -26.62 0.17 -9.58
C GLU A 398 -26.00 -1.10 -9.02
N LYS A 399 -25.35 -1.88 -9.89
CA LYS A 399 -24.68 -3.11 -9.47
C LYS A 399 -23.56 -2.82 -8.46
N TYR A 400 -22.72 -1.84 -8.74
CA TYR A 400 -21.65 -1.43 -7.83
C TYR A 400 -22.22 -1.02 -6.46
N LEU A 401 -23.27 -0.20 -6.42
CA LEU A 401 -23.82 0.30 -5.16
C LEU A 401 -24.45 -0.82 -4.32
N LYS A 402 -25.10 -1.80 -4.95
CA LYS A 402 -25.61 -2.99 -4.24
C LYS A 402 -24.47 -3.79 -3.59
N GLU A 403 -23.37 -3.99 -4.31
CA GLU A 403 -22.21 -4.76 -3.82
C GLU A 403 -21.39 -3.95 -2.79
N ALA A 404 -21.26 -2.63 -2.95
CA ALA A 404 -20.42 -1.78 -2.11
C ALA A 404 -21.11 -1.31 -0.82
N VAL A 405 -22.43 -1.12 -0.83
CA VAL A 405 -23.19 -0.69 0.36
C VAL A 405 -23.28 -1.81 1.40
N GLU A 406 -23.22 -3.09 1.00
CA GLU A 406 -23.12 -4.22 1.94
C GLU A 406 -21.77 -4.26 2.70
N VAL A 407 -20.72 -3.64 2.15
CA VAL A 407 -19.34 -3.69 2.68
C VAL A 407 -18.93 -2.40 3.42
N SER A 408 -19.66 -1.30 3.21
CA SER A 408 -19.34 0.02 3.77
C SER A 408 -20.24 0.34 4.95
N ASP A 409 -19.67 0.46 6.16
CA ASP A 409 -20.31 0.97 7.37
C ASP A 409 -20.83 2.41 7.19
N GLN A 410 -21.98 2.59 6.52
CA GLN A 410 -22.68 3.87 6.30
C GLN A 410 -21.82 5.03 5.74
N LYS A 411 -20.63 4.77 5.17
CA LYS A 411 -19.74 5.82 4.67
C LYS A 411 -20.23 6.34 3.31
N PRO A 412 -20.16 7.67 3.08
CA PRO A 412 -20.57 8.26 1.82
C PRO A 412 -19.65 7.84 0.65
N ILE A 413 -20.23 7.78 -0.54
CA ILE A 413 -19.58 7.40 -1.80
C ILE A 413 -19.47 8.66 -2.68
N LEU A 414 -18.29 8.91 -3.24
CA LEU A 414 -18.06 10.00 -4.17
C LEU A 414 -18.24 9.51 -5.61
N LEU A 415 -19.03 10.26 -6.39
CA LEU A 415 -19.12 10.10 -7.84
C LEU A 415 -18.33 11.23 -8.49
N ASP A 416 -17.28 10.88 -9.22
CA ASP A 416 -16.44 11.82 -9.97
C ASP A 416 -16.63 11.61 -11.47
N GLY A 417 -16.77 12.69 -12.24
CA GLY A 417 -16.74 12.63 -13.70
C GLY A 417 -15.35 12.18 -14.17
N TYR A 418 -15.31 11.16 -15.04
CA TYR A 418 -14.06 10.64 -15.56
C TYR A 418 -13.43 11.60 -16.57
N LEU A 419 -12.17 11.97 -16.33
CA LEU A 419 -11.39 12.82 -17.23
C LEU A 419 -10.73 11.98 -18.33
N THR A 420 -11.44 11.82 -19.45
CA THR A 420 -10.94 11.06 -20.61
C THR A 420 -9.66 11.69 -21.20
N ASP A 421 -8.68 10.84 -21.51
CA ASP A 421 -7.38 11.21 -22.10
C ASP A 421 -6.59 12.26 -21.30
N ALA A 422 -6.81 12.34 -19.99
CA ALA A 422 -6.05 13.23 -19.12
C ALA A 422 -4.73 12.57 -18.67
N VAL A 423 -3.66 13.36 -18.61
CA VAL A 423 -2.37 12.95 -18.06
C VAL A 423 -2.42 13.10 -16.54
N GLU A 424 -2.09 12.05 -15.80
CA GLU A 424 -2.00 12.11 -14.34
C GLU A 424 -0.61 12.61 -13.91
N VAL A 425 -0.58 13.44 -12.86
CA VAL A 425 0.64 14.06 -12.34
C VAL A 425 0.66 13.96 -10.81
N ASP A 426 1.74 13.42 -10.27
CA ASP A 426 2.04 13.45 -8.84
C ASP A 426 3.01 14.58 -8.52
N VAL A 427 2.75 15.32 -7.44
CA VAL A 427 3.64 16.36 -6.94
C VAL A 427 3.91 16.12 -5.47
N ASP A 428 5.18 15.92 -5.12
CA ASP A 428 5.60 15.93 -3.71
C ASP A 428 6.13 17.32 -3.35
N VAL A 429 5.67 17.83 -2.22
CA VAL A 429 5.99 19.15 -1.67
C VAL A 429 6.63 18.96 -0.30
N ILE A 430 7.61 19.82 0.01
CA ILE A 430 8.23 19.91 1.34
C ILE A 430 8.03 21.32 1.90
N SER A 431 7.75 21.41 3.20
CA SER A 431 7.52 22.68 3.90
C SER A 431 8.10 22.65 5.31
N ASP A 432 8.69 23.77 5.74
CA ASP A 432 9.06 24.01 7.15
C ASP A 432 8.03 24.88 7.89
N GLY A 433 6.92 25.23 7.23
CA GLY A 433 5.87 26.12 7.73
C GLY A 433 6.00 27.56 7.23
N ASP A 434 7.21 28.00 6.90
CA ASP A 434 7.49 29.34 6.36
C ASP A 434 7.81 29.28 4.86
N VAL A 435 8.71 28.38 4.47
CA VAL A 435 9.17 28.11 3.12
C VAL A 435 8.56 26.81 2.63
N ILE A 436 8.03 26.85 1.41
CA ILE A 436 7.41 25.71 0.73
C ILE A 436 8.15 25.53 -0.59
N GLU A 437 8.66 24.32 -0.83
CA GLU A 437 9.41 23.96 -2.02
C GLU A 437 8.80 22.71 -2.68
N ILE A 438 8.92 22.63 -4.01
CA ILE A 438 8.54 21.44 -4.77
C ILE A 438 9.65 20.41 -4.64
N GLY A 439 9.33 19.22 -4.14
CA GLY A 439 10.25 18.08 -4.10
C GLY A 439 10.42 17.44 -5.48
N GLY A 440 9.33 17.23 -6.21
CA GLY A 440 9.36 16.72 -7.58
C GLY A 440 7.98 16.69 -8.23
N ILE A 441 7.94 16.81 -9.56
CA ILE A 441 6.72 16.73 -10.39
C ILE A 441 6.86 15.53 -11.30
N LEU A 442 6.02 14.53 -11.11
CA LEU A 442 6.08 13.25 -11.79
C LEU A 442 4.93 13.14 -12.76
N GLN A 443 5.24 13.09 -14.04
CA GLN A 443 4.23 12.84 -15.08
C GLN A 443 4.05 11.34 -15.28
N HIS A 444 2.82 10.84 -15.20
CA HIS A 444 2.53 9.45 -15.50
C HIS A 444 2.58 9.17 -17.01
N ILE A 445 2.95 7.94 -17.37
CA ILE A 445 2.86 7.46 -18.74
C ILE A 445 1.43 7.02 -19.04
N GLU A 446 0.83 6.24 -18.13
CA GLU A 446 -0.58 5.91 -18.19
C GLU A 446 -1.47 7.14 -17.92
N GLN A 447 -2.65 7.14 -18.53
CA GLN A 447 -3.65 8.20 -18.35
C GLN A 447 -4.36 8.10 -17.00
N ALA A 448 -4.94 9.22 -16.55
CA ALA A 448 -5.79 9.27 -15.39
C ALA A 448 -6.90 8.23 -15.48
N GLY A 449 -7.08 7.46 -14.40
CA GLY A 449 -7.96 6.29 -14.37
C GLY A 449 -7.22 4.96 -14.21
N ILE A 450 -5.90 4.96 -14.46
CA ILE A 450 -4.99 3.95 -13.95
C ILE A 450 -4.38 4.47 -12.65
N HIS A 451 -4.41 3.67 -11.60
CA HIS A 451 -3.93 4.09 -10.29
C HIS A 451 -2.44 4.45 -10.31
N SER A 452 -2.06 5.59 -9.72
CA SER A 452 -0.68 6.11 -9.64
C SER A 452 0.38 5.09 -9.23
N GLY A 453 0.04 4.17 -8.33
CA GLY A 453 0.91 3.07 -7.90
C GLY A 453 1.26 2.06 -8.99
N ASP A 454 0.36 1.82 -9.95
CA ASP A 454 0.56 0.87 -11.07
C ASP A 454 1.05 1.56 -12.34
N SER A 455 0.98 2.89 -12.40
CA SER A 455 1.48 3.69 -13.50
C SER A 455 3.00 3.79 -13.46
N ALA A 456 3.62 3.75 -14.64
CA ALA A 456 4.96 4.27 -14.81
C ALA A 456 4.92 5.80 -14.74
N CYS A 457 5.99 6.42 -14.26
CA CYS A 457 6.08 7.88 -14.23
C CYS A 457 7.50 8.40 -14.49
N SER A 458 7.59 9.64 -14.95
CA SER A 458 8.84 10.31 -15.31
C SER A 458 9.07 11.54 -14.44
N LEU A 459 10.32 11.70 -14.00
CA LEU A 459 10.86 12.92 -13.40
C LEU A 459 12.12 13.30 -14.20
N PRO A 460 12.22 14.50 -14.80
CA PRO A 460 11.15 15.49 -14.95
C PRO A 460 9.99 15.01 -15.86
N PRO A 461 8.88 15.76 -15.93
CA PRO A 461 7.83 15.54 -16.94
C PRO A 461 8.42 15.50 -18.36
N TYR A 462 7.96 14.57 -19.19
CA TYR A 462 8.53 14.32 -20.52
C TYR A 462 7.76 15.02 -21.65
N SER A 463 6.49 15.38 -21.44
CA SER A 463 5.65 15.97 -22.48
C SER A 463 4.74 17.12 -22.02
N LEU A 464 4.72 17.48 -20.73
CA LEU A 464 3.94 18.63 -20.25
C LEU A 464 4.59 19.95 -20.67
N SER A 465 3.77 20.96 -20.98
CA SER A 465 4.24 22.31 -21.29
C SER A 465 4.72 23.05 -20.03
N ASP A 466 5.69 23.95 -20.21
CA ASP A 466 6.21 24.79 -19.10
C ASP A 466 5.09 25.59 -18.41
N SER A 467 4.07 26.02 -19.16
CA SER A 467 2.90 26.72 -18.61
C SER A 467 2.08 25.85 -17.65
N VAL A 468 1.85 24.59 -18.03
CA VAL A 468 1.14 23.63 -17.17
C VAL A 468 1.96 23.31 -15.93
N ILE A 469 3.27 23.09 -16.08
CA ILE A 469 4.17 22.81 -14.96
C ILE A 469 4.14 23.97 -13.96
N ALA A 470 4.28 25.22 -14.42
CA ALA A 470 4.23 26.40 -13.55
C ALA A 470 2.87 26.58 -12.83
N GLU A 471 1.76 26.23 -13.49
CA GLU A 471 0.44 26.25 -12.86
C GLU A 471 0.32 25.17 -11.77
N ILE A 472 0.82 23.95 -12.03
CA ILE A 472 0.87 22.86 -11.06
C ILE A 472 1.69 23.26 -9.84
N GLU A 473 2.87 23.86 -10.02
CA GLU A 473 3.72 24.37 -8.94
C GLU A 473 2.98 25.43 -8.11
N THR A 474 2.36 26.39 -8.79
CA THR A 474 1.62 27.48 -8.14
C THR A 474 0.45 26.95 -7.32
N GLN A 475 -0.35 26.02 -7.87
CA GLN A 475 -1.45 25.39 -7.13
C GLN A 475 -0.93 24.59 -5.93
N SER A 476 0.16 23.84 -6.11
CA SER A 476 0.76 23.00 -5.08
C SER A 476 1.21 23.82 -3.86
N ILE A 477 1.91 24.93 -4.09
CA ILE A 477 2.36 25.84 -3.03
C ILE A 477 1.16 26.47 -2.31
N ARG A 478 0.10 26.85 -3.04
CA ARG A 478 -1.11 27.44 -2.45
C ARG A 478 -1.86 26.46 -1.56
N ILE A 479 -1.94 25.20 -1.97
CA ILE A 479 -2.54 24.11 -1.18
C ILE A 479 -1.74 23.88 0.09
N ALA A 480 -0.42 23.72 -0.03
CA ALA A 480 0.48 23.51 1.10
C ALA A 480 0.35 24.63 2.16
N LYS A 481 0.28 25.88 1.69
CA LYS A 481 0.12 27.05 2.55
C LYS A 481 -1.24 27.08 3.27
N GLU A 482 -2.32 26.73 2.57
CA GLU A 482 -3.67 26.72 3.13
C GLU A 482 -3.90 25.59 4.14
N LEU A 483 -3.18 24.48 3.98
CA LEU A 483 -3.16 23.36 4.91
C LEU A 483 -2.12 23.51 6.03
N ASN A 484 -1.32 24.59 6.02
CA ASN A 484 -0.22 24.81 6.98
C ASN A 484 0.70 23.59 7.09
N VAL A 485 1.09 23.02 5.96
CA VAL A 485 1.91 21.80 5.90
C VAL A 485 3.27 22.04 6.57
N ILE A 486 3.69 21.10 7.41
CA ILE A 486 5.04 21.02 7.98
C ILE A 486 5.55 19.59 7.79
N GLY A 487 6.57 19.42 6.98
CA GLY A 487 7.04 18.12 6.51
C GLY A 487 6.70 17.89 5.05
N LEU A 488 6.11 16.73 4.73
CA LEU A 488 5.78 16.32 3.36
C LEU A 488 4.28 16.41 3.06
N MET A 489 3.97 16.66 1.79
CA MET A 489 2.62 16.53 1.23
C MET A 489 2.73 16.06 -0.22
N ASN A 490 1.84 15.16 -0.63
CA ASN A 490 1.65 14.75 -2.00
C ASN A 490 0.33 15.32 -2.55
N ILE A 491 0.33 15.70 -3.82
CA ILE A 491 -0.86 16.16 -4.54
C ILE A 491 -0.94 15.43 -5.87
N GLN A 492 -2.13 14.96 -6.22
CA GLN A 492 -2.42 14.37 -7.52
C GLN A 492 -3.26 15.33 -8.36
N PHE A 493 -2.82 15.53 -9.60
CA PHE A 493 -3.52 16.32 -10.61
C PHE A 493 -3.82 15.47 -11.85
N ALA A 494 -4.85 15.86 -12.58
CA ALA A 494 -5.12 15.44 -13.95
C ALA A 494 -5.00 16.65 -14.89
N VAL A 495 -4.29 16.49 -15.98
CA VAL A 495 -4.08 17.52 -17.00
C VAL A 495 -4.81 17.13 -18.27
N GLN A 496 -5.74 17.96 -18.71
CA GLN A 496 -6.44 17.80 -19.99
C GLN A 496 -6.21 19.04 -20.86
N GLY A 497 -5.37 18.89 -21.89
CA GLY A 497 -4.84 20.03 -22.64
C GLY A 497 -4.03 20.95 -21.72
N GLU A 498 -4.43 22.22 -21.62
CA GLU A 498 -3.81 23.20 -20.71
C GLU A 498 -4.58 23.35 -19.37
N SER A 499 -5.60 22.53 -19.12
CA SER A 499 -6.37 22.60 -17.86
C SER A 499 -5.87 21.61 -16.83
N VAL A 500 -5.48 22.13 -15.67
CA VAL A 500 -5.08 21.36 -14.48
C VAL A 500 -6.29 21.16 -13.57
N PHE A 501 -6.61 19.92 -13.25
CA PHE A 501 -7.66 19.51 -12.34
C PHE A 501 -7.05 18.82 -11.12
N ILE A 502 -7.49 19.17 -9.91
CA ILE A 502 -7.04 18.50 -8.69
C ILE A 502 -7.84 17.21 -8.46
N ILE A 503 -7.14 16.12 -8.13
CA ILE A 503 -7.71 14.82 -7.82
C ILE A 503 -7.79 14.63 -6.30
N GLU A 504 -6.65 14.65 -5.63
CA GLU A 504 -6.53 14.46 -4.18
C GLU A 504 -5.28 15.12 -3.60
N VAL A 505 -5.27 15.32 -2.28
CA VAL A 505 -4.15 15.84 -1.52
C VAL A 505 -3.91 14.91 -0.33
N ASN A 506 -2.66 14.57 -0.09
CA ASN A 506 -2.21 13.67 0.96
C ASN A 506 -1.12 14.40 1.76
N PRO A 507 -1.40 15.08 2.87
CA PRO A 507 -0.44 15.85 3.68
C PRO A 507 0.41 14.94 4.58
N ARG A 508 1.05 13.97 3.93
CA ARG A 508 1.87 12.90 4.49
C ARG A 508 2.89 12.44 3.44
N ALA A 509 3.78 11.52 3.83
CA ALA A 509 4.64 10.88 2.84
C ALA A 509 3.81 10.05 1.86
N SER A 510 4.24 10.09 0.60
CA SER A 510 3.73 9.25 -0.49
C SER A 510 4.75 8.15 -0.83
N ARG A 511 4.31 7.18 -1.62
CA ARG A 511 5.19 6.12 -2.11
C ARG A 511 6.25 6.62 -3.12
N THR A 512 6.09 7.80 -3.69
CA THR A 512 7.03 8.39 -4.66
C THR A 512 8.22 9.08 -3.99
N VAL A 513 8.15 9.34 -2.69
CA VAL A 513 9.21 10.03 -1.91
C VAL A 513 10.58 9.34 -2.01
N PRO A 514 10.73 8.01 -1.89
CA PRO A 514 12.02 7.34 -2.06
C PRO A 514 12.57 7.51 -3.48
N PHE A 515 11.73 7.37 -4.50
CA PHE A 515 12.11 7.56 -5.90
C PHE A 515 12.65 8.99 -6.13
N ILE A 516 11.92 10.02 -5.70
CA ILE A 516 12.37 11.41 -5.85
C ILE A 516 13.66 11.65 -5.06
N SER A 517 13.76 11.11 -3.84
CA SER A 517 14.98 11.23 -3.03
C SER A 517 16.21 10.64 -3.72
N LYS A 518 16.05 9.56 -4.49
CA LYS A 518 17.12 8.98 -5.30
C LYS A 518 17.44 9.81 -6.54
N CYS A 519 16.45 10.44 -7.16
CA CYS A 519 16.66 11.34 -8.29
C CYS A 519 17.41 12.61 -7.90
N LEU A 520 17.13 13.16 -6.71
CA LEU A 520 17.78 14.37 -6.18
C LEU A 520 19.15 14.12 -5.55
N GLY A 521 19.50 12.86 -5.25
CA GLY A 521 20.68 12.52 -4.48
C GLY A 521 20.62 12.88 -2.99
N GLN A 522 19.51 13.47 -2.53
CA GLN A 522 19.27 13.85 -1.14
C GLN A 522 17.91 13.35 -0.64
N SER A 523 17.82 13.06 0.66
CA SER A 523 16.59 12.52 1.25
C SER A 523 15.58 13.61 1.57
N LEU A 524 14.43 13.56 0.89
CA LEU A 524 13.27 14.40 1.21
C LEU A 524 12.77 14.15 2.63
N VAL A 525 12.75 12.88 3.05
CA VAL A 525 12.31 12.48 4.39
C VAL A 525 13.19 13.05 5.48
N LYS A 526 14.52 12.99 5.32
CA LYS A 526 15.43 13.59 6.30
C LYS A 526 15.18 15.09 6.43
N SER A 527 15.07 15.77 5.30
CA SER A 527 14.77 17.21 5.26
C SER A 527 13.44 17.54 5.95
N ALA A 528 12.38 16.78 5.63
CA ALA A 528 11.07 16.95 6.23
C ALA A 528 11.07 16.66 7.74
N THR A 529 11.78 15.62 8.18
CA THR A 529 11.90 15.27 9.61
C THR A 529 12.58 16.40 10.38
N LYS A 530 13.68 16.94 9.85
CA LYS A 530 14.38 18.10 10.42
C LYS A 530 13.46 19.31 10.51
N ALA A 531 12.63 19.53 9.50
CA ALA A 531 11.61 20.57 9.51
C ALA A 531 10.53 20.34 10.59
N MET A 532 10.04 19.10 10.75
CA MET A 532 9.07 18.74 11.80
C MET A 532 9.60 18.98 13.23
N VAL A 533 10.93 18.94 13.43
CA VAL A 533 11.58 19.27 14.72
C VAL A 533 12.11 20.70 14.79
N GLY A 534 11.81 21.55 13.81
CA GLY A 534 11.98 23.01 13.88
C GLY A 534 13.19 23.59 13.12
N LYS A 535 13.84 22.84 12.23
CA LYS A 535 14.85 23.39 11.30
C LYS A 535 14.19 24.00 10.07
N THR A 536 14.71 25.12 9.59
CA THR A 536 14.26 25.69 8.31
C THR A 536 14.88 24.95 7.12
N LEU A 537 14.20 24.92 5.97
CA LEU A 537 14.72 24.33 4.73
C LEU A 537 16.04 24.98 4.30
N LYS A 538 16.22 26.26 4.63
CA LYS A 538 17.46 27.00 4.41
C LYS A 538 18.61 26.49 5.28
N GLU A 539 18.37 26.18 6.56
CA GLU A 539 19.37 25.59 7.45
C GLU A 539 19.72 24.16 7.05
N ILE A 540 18.73 23.41 6.54
CA ILE A 540 18.91 22.06 6.01
C ILE A 540 19.74 22.08 4.72
N GLY A 541 19.67 23.16 3.94
CA GLY A 541 20.33 23.27 2.64
C GLY A 541 19.58 22.50 1.54
N PHE A 542 18.26 22.41 1.64
CA PHE A 542 17.44 21.67 0.68
C PHE A 542 17.52 22.27 -0.74
N SER A 543 17.70 21.41 -1.75
CA SER A 543 17.61 21.79 -3.17
C SER A 543 16.84 20.76 -4.00
N ASN A 544 15.87 21.21 -4.78
CA ASN A 544 15.13 20.36 -5.72
C ASN A 544 15.78 20.28 -7.11
N LYS A 545 17.03 20.72 -7.25
CA LYS A 545 17.74 20.67 -8.54
C LYS A 545 18.07 19.21 -8.90
N LEU A 546 17.55 18.76 -10.03
CA LEU A 546 17.89 17.45 -10.61
C LEU A 546 19.26 17.49 -11.32
N PRO A 547 19.96 16.34 -11.41
CA PRO A 547 21.12 16.18 -12.28
C PRO A 547 20.82 16.57 -13.73
N ASP A 548 21.66 17.43 -14.30
CA ASP A 548 21.44 17.99 -15.63
C ASP A 548 21.50 16.89 -16.72
N GLY A 549 20.54 16.90 -17.65
CA GLY A 549 20.55 16.01 -18.81
C GLY A 549 20.09 14.56 -18.56
N TYR A 550 19.46 14.28 -17.42
CA TYR A 550 18.92 12.97 -17.10
C TYR A 550 17.39 12.95 -16.99
N PHE A 551 16.81 11.84 -17.42
CA PHE A 551 15.46 11.41 -17.12
C PHE A 551 15.49 10.23 -16.17
N PHE A 552 14.58 10.25 -15.21
CA PHE A 552 14.37 9.20 -14.24
C PHE A 552 12.96 8.66 -14.43
N VAL A 553 12.84 7.36 -14.68
CA VAL A 553 11.55 6.71 -14.93
C VAL A 553 11.34 5.61 -13.91
N LYS A 554 10.21 5.69 -13.21
CA LYS A 554 9.69 4.62 -12.36
C LYS A 554 8.81 3.70 -13.21
N GLU A 555 8.91 2.39 -13.03
CA GLU A 555 8.00 1.40 -13.61
C GLU A 555 7.54 0.41 -12.53
N ALA A 556 6.29 -0.06 -12.62
CA ALA A 556 5.67 -0.92 -11.63
C ALA A 556 5.85 -2.42 -11.97
N VAL A 557 5.97 -3.24 -10.92
CA VAL A 557 6.03 -4.71 -11.00
C VAL A 557 4.70 -5.28 -10.50
N LEU A 558 4.02 -6.03 -11.36
CA LEU A 558 2.67 -6.56 -11.13
C LEU A 558 2.70 -8.08 -10.88
N PRO A 559 1.96 -8.62 -9.90
CA PRO A 559 2.03 -10.01 -9.48
C PRO A 559 1.14 -10.96 -10.30
N PHE A 560 0.75 -10.58 -11.53
CA PHE A 560 -0.20 -11.37 -12.32
C PHE A 560 0.30 -12.78 -12.66
N ASP A 561 1.62 -13.00 -12.70
CA ASP A 561 2.23 -14.31 -12.88
C ASP A 561 1.91 -15.28 -11.72
N LYS A 562 1.64 -14.74 -10.51
CA LYS A 562 1.20 -15.50 -9.34
C LYS A 562 -0.27 -15.89 -9.39
N PHE A 563 -1.05 -15.24 -10.24
CA PHE A 563 -2.50 -15.44 -10.33
C PHE A 563 -2.96 -15.69 -11.78
N PRO A 564 -2.69 -16.87 -12.37
CA PRO A 564 -2.93 -17.13 -13.80
C PRO A 564 -4.40 -17.00 -14.25
N SER A 565 -5.36 -17.11 -13.33
CA SER A 565 -6.78 -16.94 -13.61
C SER A 565 -7.21 -15.47 -13.67
N VAL A 566 -6.40 -14.56 -13.12
CA VAL A 566 -6.67 -13.12 -13.11
C VAL A 566 -6.34 -12.52 -14.46
N ASP A 567 -7.21 -11.62 -14.92
CA ASP A 567 -6.99 -10.79 -16.08
C ASP A 567 -5.91 -9.72 -15.81
N PRO A 568 -4.76 -9.72 -16.52
CA PRO A 568 -3.68 -8.77 -16.28
C PRO A 568 -3.97 -7.43 -16.96
N ILE A 569 -4.91 -6.69 -16.39
CA ILE A 569 -5.34 -5.36 -16.82
C ILE A 569 -5.17 -4.34 -15.69
N LEU A 570 -4.73 -3.15 -16.06
CA LEU A 570 -4.62 -1.99 -15.20
C LEU A 570 -5.98 -1.34 -14.96
N GLY A 571 -6.14 -0.65 -13.84
CA GLY A 571 -7.37 0.05 -13.51
C GLY A 571 -7.21 1.04 -12.36
N PRO A 572 -8.32 1.55 -11.81
CA PRO A 572 -8.29 2.56 -10.75
C PRO A 572 -7.89 1.99 -9.37
N GLU A 573 -7.84 0.66 -9.23
CA GLU A 573 -7.33 0.01 -8.02
C GLU A 573 -5.90 -0.51 -8.25
N MET A 574 -5.00 -0.18 -7.31
CA MET A 574 -3.60 -0.62 -7.33
C MET A 574 -3.46 -2.12 -7.12
N LYS A 575 -2.58 -2.76 -7.91
CA LYS A 575 -2.26 -4.19 -7.84
C LYS A 575 -0.76 -4.50 -7.81
N SER A 576 0.10 -3.52 -8.08
CA SER A 576 1.55 -3.69 -8.07
C SER A 576 2.10 -3.98 -6.68
N THR A 577 3.20 -4.73 -6.64
CA THR A 577 3.87 -5.15 -5.40
C THR A 577 5.23 -4.48 -5.20
N GLY A 578 5.72 -3.77 -6.20
CA GLY A 578 7.01 -3.09 -6.15
C GLY A 578 7.26 -2.25 -7.40
N GLU A 579 8.42 -1.62 -7.45
CA GLU A 579 8.81 -0.69 -8.49
C GLU A 579 10.31 -0.77 -8.81
N VAL A 580 10.67 -0.28 -9.99
CA VAL A 580 12.05 -0.18 -10.45
C VAL A 580 12.29 1.21 -11.04
N MET A 581 13.55 1.60 -11.11
CA MET A 581 13.99 2.91 -11.62
C MET A 581 14.94 2.73 -12.80
N GLY A 582 14.60 3.35 -13.93
CA GLY A 582 15.48 3.52 -15.08
C GLY A 582 16.01 4.96 -15.14
N ILE A 583 17.29 5.10 -15.48
CA ILE A 583 17.96 6.41 -15.63
C ILE A 583 18.58 6.49 -17.01
N GLY A 584 18.30 7.55 -17.75
CA GLY A 584 18.77 7.71 -19.12
C GLY A 584 18.98 9.18 -19.51
N SER A 585 19.73 9.38 -20.59
CA SER A 585 19.97 10.71 -21.18
C SER A 585 18.76 11.26 -21.95
N SER A 586 17.76 10.41 -22.17
CA SER A 586 16.46 10.76 -22.73
C SER A 586 15.37 9.94 -22.06
N PHE A 587 14.11 10.40 -22.14
CA PHE A 587 12.95 9.66 -21.65
C PHE A 587 12.91 8.21 -22.19
N GLY A 588 13.05 8.02 -23.52
CA GLY A 588 13.06 6.68 -24.11
C GLY A 588 14.12 5.73 -23.54
N GLU A 589 15.35 6.21 -23.28
CA GLU A 589 16.40 5.38 -22.66
C GLU A 589 16.05 5.01 -21.22
N ALA A 590 15.57 5.99 -20.43
CA ALA A 590 15.16 5.78 -19.06
C ALA A 590 13.99 4.79 -18.97
N TYR A 591 12.98 4.94 -19.83
CA TYR A 591 11.82 4.06 -19.92
C TYR A 591 12.23 2.63 -20.34
N ALA A 592 13.09 2.48 -21.34
CA ALA A 592 13.58 1.16 -21.76
C ALA A 592 14.34 0.44 -20.64
N LYS A 593 15.18 1.17 -19.88
CA LYS A 593 15.89 0.62 -18.72
C LYS A 593 14.93 0.24 -17.60
N ALA A 594 13.90 1.04 -17.32
CA ALA A 594 12.89 0.74 -16.33
C ALA A 594 12.10 -0.53 -16.72
N GLN A 595 11.67 -0.66 -17.98
CA GLN A 595 10.99 -1.87 -18.47
C GLN A 595 11.87 -3.12 -18.34
N LYS A 596 13.15 -3.01 -18.74
CA LYS A 596 14.11 -4.11 -18.60
C LYS A 596 14.32 -4.51 -17.13
N ALA A 597 14.42 -3.53 -16.22
CA ALA A 597 14.53 -3.78 -14.79
C ALA A 597 13.26 -4.43 -14.21
N ALA A 598 12.09 -4.11 -14.75
CA ALA A 598 10.81 -4.75 -14.41
C ALA A 598 10.66 -6.15 -15.02
N ASN A 599 11.74 -6.72 -15.58
CA ASN A 599 11.79 -8.02 -16.24
C ASN A 599 10.84 -8.13 -17.46
N LYS A 600 10.59 -7.00 -18.13
CA LYS A 600 9.81 -6.93 -19.37
C LYS A 600 10.79 -6.69 -20.53
N ASN A 601 10.87 -7.65 -21.45
CA ASN A 601 11.75 -7.53 -22.62
C ASN A 601 10.99 -6.88 -23.77
N ILE A 602 11.45 -5.71 -24.20
CA ILE A 602 10.90 -5.01 -25.35
C ILE A 602 11.40 -5.72 -26.63
N PRO A 603 10.50 -6.23 -27.50
CA PRO A 603 10.90 -6.79 -28.80
C PRO A 603 11.42 -5.68 -29.72
N THR A 604 12.43 -5.96 -30.56
CA THR A 604 13.03 -4.96 -31.46
C THR A 604 12.53 -5.03 -32.91
N SER A 605 11.85 -6.12 -33.28
CA SER A 605 11.29 -6.36 -34.62
C SER A 605 10.30 -7.53 -34.53
N GLY A 606 9.48 -7.74 -35.56
CA GLY A 606 8.60 -8.90 -35.64
C GLY A 606 7.18 -8.54 -36.04
N LEU A 607 6.20 -9.30 -35.56
CA LEU A 607 4.78 -9.06 -35.82
C LEU A 607 4.10 -8.41 -34.61
N ALA A 608 3.60 -7.20 -34.78
CA ALA A 608 2.86 -6.45 -33.76
C ALA A 608 1.35 -6.64 -33.92
N PHE A 609 0.70 -7.18 -32.90
CA PHE A 609 -0.76 -7.21 -32.80
C PHE A 609 -1.30 -5.90 -32.22
N ILE A 610 -2.18 -5.22 -32.96
CA ILE A 610 -2.80 -3.97 -32.54
C ILE A 610 -4.32 -4.12 -32.50
N SER A 611 -4.90 -3.91 -31.32
CA SER A 611 -6.35 -3.87 -31.15
C SER A 611 -6.72 -2.84 -30.09
N VAL A 612 -7.19 -1.68 -30.54
CA VAL A 612 -7.48 -0.53 -29.68
C VAL A 612 -8.99 -0.25 -29.58
N LYS A 613 -9.41 0.35 -28.46
CA LYS A 613 -10.77 0.86 -28.27
C LYS A 613 -11.08 1.98 -29.28
N THR A 614 -12.36 2.27 -29.48
CA THR A 614 -12.81 3.23 -30.52
C THR A 614 -12.23 4.62 -30.30
N SER A 615 -12.21 5.11 -29.05
CA SER A 615 -11.68 6.43 -28.68
C SER A 615 -10.18 6.59 -29.00
N ASP A 616 -9.41 5.50 -28.94
CA ASP A 616 -7.96 5.52 -29.20
C ASP A 616 -7.62 5.49 -30.69
N ARG A 617 -8.59 5.22 -31.57
CA ARG A 617 -8.34 5.14 -33.03
C ARG A 617 -7.80 6.44 -33.62
N LYS A 618 -8.09 7.59 -32.98
CA LYS A 618 -7.58 8.91 -33.37
C LYS A 618 -6.05 9.03 -33.26
N TYR A 619 -5.41 8.22 -32.42
CA TYR A 619 -3.95 8.23 -32.22
C TYR A 619 -3.22 7.33 -33.21
N LEU A 620 -3.93 6.45 -33.93
CA LEU A 620 -3.30 5.50 -34.86
C LEU A 620 -2.58 6.18 -36.03
N SER A 621 -3.03 7.37 -36.45
CA SER A 621 -2.36 8.13 -37.52
C SER A 621 -0.93 8.54 -37.16
N GLU A 622 -0.64 8.70 -35.86
CA GLU A 622 0.67 9.07 -35.34
C GLU A 622 1.47 7.83 -34.93
N LEU A 623 0.83 6.90 -34.20
CA LEU A 623 1.50 5.73 -33.64
C LEU A 623 1.98 4.72 -34.70
N ILE A 624 1.16 4.46 -35.72
CA ILE A 624 1.43 3.41 -36.71
C ILE A 624 2.71 3.66 -37.54
N PRO A 625 2.94 4.87 -38.11
CA PRO A 625 4.20 5.12 -38.83
C PRO A 625 5.42 4.84 -37.95
N LEU A 626 5.36 5.24 -36.68
CA LEU A 626 6.47 5.02 -35.77
C LEU A 626 6.75 3.54 -35.48
N ILE A 627 5.70 2.71 -35.35
CA ILE A 627 5.87 1.26 -35.17
C ILE A 627 6.48 0.60 -36.43
N ILE A 628 6.04 1.01 -37.61
CA ILE A 628 6.57 0.49 -38.89
C ILE A 628 8.02 0.90 -39.08
N ASP A 629 8.39 2.13 -38.71
CA ASP A 629 9.77 2.62 -38.79
C ASP A 629 10.74 1.82 -37.89
N GLN A 630 10.23 1.21 -36.81
CA GLN A 630 11.00 0.27 -35.98
C GLN A 630 11.12 -1.14 -36.59
N GLY A 631 10.49 -1.41 -37.74
CA GLY A 631 10.61 -2.68 -38.47
C GLY A 631 9.56 -3.74 -38.10
N PHE A 632 8.44 -3.34 -37.49
CA PHE A 632 7.34 -4.26 -37.20
C PHE A 632 6.38 -4.42 -38.39
N LEU A 633 5.96 -5.65 -38.63
CA LEU A 633 4.77 -5.96 -39.43
C LEU A 633 3.53 -5.85 -38.55
N LEU A 634 2.38 -5.54 -39.14
CA LEU A 634 1.15 -5.28 -38.40
C LEU A 634 0.09 -6.35 -38.63
N ILE A 635 -0.53 -6.79 -37.54
CA ILE A 635 -1.76 -7.59 -37.55
C ILE A 635 -2.77 -6.97 -36.59
N ALA A 636 -4.04 -6.84 -37.00
CA ALA A 636 -5.04 -6.13 -36.20
C ALA A 636 -6.42 -6.75 -36.30
N THR A 637 -7.26 -6.49 -35.29
CA THR A 637 -8.68 -6.87 -35.36
C THR A 637 -9.40 -6.04 -36.42
N LYS A 638 -10.47 -6.57 -37.03
CA LYS A 638 -11.18 -5.98 -38.17
C LYS A 638 -11.41 -4.46 -38.07
N GLY A 639 -11.86 -3.99 -36.90
CA GLY A 639 -12.13 -2.57 -36.68
C GLY A 639 -10.87 -1.69 -36.70
N THR A 640 -9.79 -2.15 -36.09
CA THR A 640 -8.49 -1.46 -36.09
C THR A 640 -7.79 -1.60 -37.44
N ALA A 641 -7.79 -2.79 -38.03
CA ALA A 641 -7.20 -3.06 -39.35
C ALA A 641 -7.79 -2.16 -40.44
N LYS A 642 -9.11 -1.93 -40.42
CA LYS A 642 -9.76 -1.01 -41.35
C LYS A 642 -9.19 0.41 -41.25
N VAL A 643 -9.05 0.96 -40.04
CA VAL A 643 -8.51 2.31 -39.84
C VAL A 643 -7.05 2.39 -40.31
N ILE A 644 -6.24 1.39 -39.99
CA ILE A 644 -4.83 1.34 -40.42
C ILE A 644 -4.73 1.27 -41.95
N SER A 645 -5.56 0.45 -42.59
CA SER A 645 -5.62 0.35 -44.05
C SER A 645 -6.12 1.64 -44.71
N ASP A 646 -7.09 2.33 -44.11
CA ASP A 646 -7.61 3.62 -44.58
C ASP A 646 -6.54 4.73 -44.49
N LEU A 647 -5.58 4.61 -43.55
CA LEU A 647 -4.40 5.47 -43.44
C LEU A 647 -3.29 5.13 -44.46
N GLY A 648 -3.44 4.05 -45.24
CA GLY A 648 -2.50 3.65 -46.30
C GLY A 648 -1.37 2.73 -45.85
N TYR A 649 -1.43 2.17 -44.64
CA TYR A 649 -0.41 1.26 -44.12
C TYR A 649 -0.78 -0.22 -44.30
N PRO A 650 0.21 -1.11 -44.58
CA PRO A 650 -0.03 -2.54 -44.71
C PRO A 650 -0.39 -3.15 -43.35
N VAL A 651 -1.50 -3.90 -43.30
CA VAL A 651 -1.95 -4.59 -42.09
C VAL A 651 -2.70 -5.88 -42.43
N SER A 652 -2.37 -6.95 -41.72
CA SER A 652 -3.10 -8.21 -41.77
C SER A 652 -4.30 -8.17 -40.83
N THR A 653 -5.43 -8.76 -41.21
CA THR A 653 -6.62 -8.82 -40.36
C THR A 653 -6.70 -10.17 -39.64
N ILE A 654 -6.99 -10.17 -38.34
CA ILE A 654 -7.21 -11.38 -37.52
C ILE A 654 -8.56 -11.31 -36.79
N ASN A 655 -9.17 -12.48 -36.55
CA ASN A 655 -10.41 -12.58 -35.79
C ASN A 655 -10.15 -12.41 -34.29
N LYS A 656 -11.14 -11.83 -33.59
CA LYS A 656 -11.28 -12.01 -32.14
C LYS A 656 -11.70 -13.44 -31.82
N VAL A 657 -11.55 -13.85 -30.56
CA VAL A 657 -11.97 -15.19 -30.09
C VAL A 657 -13.46 -15.45 -30.41
N SER A 658 -14.31 -14.43 -30.30
CA SER A 658 -15.74 -14.51 -30.61
C SER A 658 -16.08 -14.53 -32.12
N GLU A 659 -15.11 -14.28 -33.00
CA GLU A 659 -15.35 -14.08 -34.44
C GLU A 659 -14.96 -15.30 -35.31
N GLY A 660 -14.43 -16.37 -34.73
CA GLY A 660 -14.07 -17.61 -35.43
C GLY A 660 -12.56 -17.83 -35.60
N ARG A 661 -12.16 -18.94 -36.24
CA ARG A 661 -10.75 -19.36 -36.38
C ARG A 661 -10.16 -19.11 -37.79
N PRO A 662 -8.85 -18.84 -37.91
CA PRO A 662 -7.90 -18.59 -36.81
C PRO A 662 -8.20 -17.26 -36.11
N HIS A 663 -8.00 -17.20 -34.79
CA HIS A 663 -8.14 -15.98 -33.98
C HIS A 663 -6.84 -15.63 -33.26
N ILE A 664 -6.75 -14.42 -32.71
CA ILE A 664 -5.53 -13.91 -32.07
C ILE A 664 -4.96 -14.83 -30.98
N VAL A 665 -5.78 -15.52 -30.18
CA VAL A 665 -5.26 -16.46 -29.16
C VAL A 665 -4.56 -17.66 -29.82
N ASP A 666 -4.96 -18.09 -31.01
CA ASP A 666 -4.28 -19.18 -31.73
C ASP A 666 -2.90 -18.69 -32.20
N GLU A 667 -2.80 -17.46 -32.71
CA GLU A 667 -1.54 -16.83 -33.12
C GLU A 667 -0.59 -16.60 -31.94
N LEU A 668 -1.11 -16.16 -30.78
CA LEU A 668 -0.32 -16.03 -29.56
C LEU A 668 0.24 -17.39 -29.11
N LEU A 669 -0.55 -18.47 -29.19
CA LEU A 669 -0.10 -19.83 -28.84
C LEU A 669 0.88 -20.44 -29.86
N ASN A 670 0.90 -19.93 -31.09
CA ASN A 670 1.84 -20.35 -32.14
C ASN A 670 3.15 -19.54 -32.12
N ASP A 671 3.34 -18.65 -31.15
CA ASP A 671 4.50 -17.76 -31.03
C ASP A 671 4.76 -16.92 -32.29
N THR A 672 3.69 -16.50 -32.99
CA THR A 672 3.79 -15.67 -34.21
C THR A 672 3.76 -14.17 -33.92
N ILE A 673 3.35 -13.77 -32.72
CA ILE A 673 3.21 -12.37 -32.29
C ILE A 673 4.34 -12.01 -31.33
N ASP A 674 5.07 -10.95 -31.63
CA ASP A 674 6.20 -10.47 -30.81
C ASP A 674 5.82 -9.31 -29.90
N LEU A 675 4.90 -8.45 -30.34
CA LEU A 675 4.45 -7.26 -29.62
C LEU A 675 2.92 -7.22 -29.55
N LEU A 676 2.36 -6.94 -28.38
CA LEU A 676 0.91 -6.82 -28.18
C LEU A 676 0.53 -5.42 -27.68
N ILE A 677 -0.29 -4.71 -28.46
CA ILE A 677 -0.93 -3.44 -28.06
C ILE A 677 -2.44 -3.67 -28.02
N ASN A 678 -3.00 -3.77 -26.80
CA ASN A 678 -4.41 -4.04 -26.59
C ASN A 678 -5.05 -3.08 -25.60
N THR A 679 -5.75 -2.06 -26.11
CA THR A 679 -6.54 -1.15 -25.28
C THR A 679 -8.02 -1.56 -25.30
N THR A 680 -8.66 -1.54 -24.13
CA THR A 680 -10.06 -1.99 -23.97
C THR A 680 -10.87 -1.03 -23.11
N GLU A 681 -12.18 -0.96 -23.35
CA GLU A 681 -13.11 -0.10 -22.60
C GLU A 681 -14.47 -0.78 -22.46
N GLY A 682 -15.10 -0.62 -21.29
CA GLY A 682 -16.34 -1.28 -20.91
C GLY A 682 -16.15 -2.73 -20.44
N ARG A 683 -16.95 -3.14 -19.45
CA ARG A 683 -16.85 -4.45 -18.77
C ARG A 683 -16.88 -5.64 -19.74
N GLN A 684 -17.77 -5.62 -20.75
CA GLN A 684 -17.89 -6.72 -21.72
C GLN A 684 -16.64 -6.85 -22.60
N SER A 685 -16.14 -5.75 -23.16
CA SER A 685 -14.93 -5.76 -24.00
C SER A 685 -13.70 -6.20 -23.22
N ILE A 686 -13.59 -5.79 -21.96
CA ILE A 686 -12.52 -6.21 -21.05
C ILE A 686 -12.58 -7.73 -20.88
N LYS A 687 -13.74 -8.29 -20.54
CA LYS A 687 -13.96 -9.73 -20.37
C LYS A 687 -13.66 -10.53 -21.64
N ASP A 688 -14.10 -10.05 -22.79
CA ASP A 688 -13.89 -10.72 -24.08
C ASP A 688 -12.41 -10.72 -24.51
N SER A 689 -11.63 -9.75 -24.03
CA SER A 689 -10.19 -9.62 -24.34
C SER A 689 -9.29 -10.23 -23.26
N ALA A 690 -9.85 -10.68 -22.12
CA ALA A 690 -9.07 -11.23 -21.00
C ALA A 690 -8.27 -12.48 -21.37
N SER A 691 -8.75 -13.29 -22.33
CA SER A 691 -7.99 -14.43 -22.84
C SER A 691 -6.73 -14.01 -23.58
N ILE A 692 -6.76 -12.90 -24.32
CA ILE A 692 -5.62 -12.35 -25.06
C ILE A 692 -4.51 -11.97 -24.08
N ARG A 693 -4.86 -11.14 -23.08
CA ARG A 693 -3.89 -10.65 -22.09
C ARG A 693 -3.31 -11.77 -21.21
N ARG A 694 -4.14 -12.73 -20.79
CA ARG A 694 -3.66 -13.90 -20.04
C ARG A 694 -2.70 -14.77 -20.87
N THR A 695 -3.02 -15.01 -22.14
CA THR A 695 -2.14 -15.79 -23.03
C THR A 695 -0.83 -15.06 -23.27
N ALA A 696 -0.87 -13.73 -23.48
CA ALA A 696 0.34 -12.92 -23.62
C ALA A 696 1.23 -13.00 -22.38
N LEU A 697 0.66 -12.89 -21.17
CA LEU A 697 1.40 -13.04 -19.92
C LEU A 697 2.02 -14.44 -19.78
N GLN A 698 1.27 -15.50 -20.09
CA GLN A 698 1.75 -16.89 -20.04
C GLN A 698 2.93 -17.14 -20.99
N ASN A 699 2.88 -16.55 -22.18
CA ASN A 699 3.94 -16.66 -23.19
C ASN A 699 5.06 -15.62 -23.02
N LYS A 700 5.02 -14.83 -21.94
CA LYS A 700 6.00 -13.76 -21.64
C LYS A 700 6.14 -12.73 -22.77
N LEU A 701 5.05 -12.48 -23.49
CA LEU A 701 4.99 -11.48 -24.55
C LEU A 701 4.84 -10.08 -23.96
N PHE A 702 5.55 -9.11 -24.54
CA PHE A 702 5.43 -7.72 -24.12
C PHE A 702 4.06 -7.18 -24.50
N CYS A 703 3.30 -6.80 -23.49
CA CYS A 703 1.90 -6.38 -23.62
C CYS A 703 1.76 -4.95 -23.11
N VAL A 704 1.17 -4.09 -23.93
CA VAL A 704 0.81 -2.72 -23.59
C VAL A 704 -0.72 -2.60 -23.60
N THR A 705 -1.29 -2.12 -22.49
CA THR A 705 -2.75 -1.99 -22.33
C THR A 705 -3.27 -0.56 -22.44
N THR A 706 -2.40 0.42 -22.67
CA THR A 706 -2.74 1.85 -22.81
C THR A 706 -2.16 2.43 -24.09
N ILE A 707 -2.82 3.44 -24.67
CA ILE A 707 -2.33 4.05 -25.91
C ILE A 707 -1.06 4.88 -25.67
N PHE A 708 -0.96 5.58 -24.53
CA PHE A 708 0.22 6.36 -24.15
C PHE A 708 1.42 5.49 -23.80
N GLY A 709 1.20 4.32 -23.20
CA GLY A 709 2.25 3.31 -23.04
C GLY A 709 2.82 2.82 -24.38
N ALA A 710 2.01 2.82 -25.44
CA ALA A 710 2.48 2.44 -26.78
C ALA A 710 3.38 3.53 -27.39
N PHE A 711 3.10 4.81 -27.14
CA PHE A 711 4.00 5.90 -27.52
C PHE A 711 5.32 5.85 -26.74
N ALA A 712 5.27 5.62 -25.42
CA ALA A 712 6.48 5.46 -24.60
C ALA A 712 7.34 4.27 -25.05
N LEU A 713 6.70 3.16 -25.45
CA LEU A 713 7.37 2.00 -26.03
C LEU A 713 8.14 2.37 -27.31
N VAL A 714 7.51 3.09 -28.23
CA VAL A 714 8.15 3.53 -29.48
C VAL A 714 9.36 4.44 -29.19
N GLU A 715 9.24 5.36 -28.23
CA GLU A 715 10.37 6.19 -27.82
C GLU A 715 11.53 5.35 -27.25
N ALA A 716 11.22 4.31 -26.47
CA ALA A 716 12.22 3.36 -26.00
C ALA A 716 12.89 2.57 -27.13
N LEU A 717 12.13 2.17 -28.16
CA LEU A 717 12.66 1.46 -29.33
C LEU A 717 13.60 2.31 -30.18
N SER A 718 13.40 3.63 -30.20
CA SER A 718 14.28 4.56 -30.93
C SER A 718 15.73 4.59 -30.42
N LYS A 719 16.02 3.96 -29.27
CA LYS A 719 17.35 3.94 -28.65
C LYS A 719 17.93 2.54 -28.65
N ASP A 720 19.07 2.38 -29.34
CA ASP A 720 19.82 1.12 -29.34
C ASP A 720 20.33 0.75 -27.93
N PRO A 721 19.91 -0.40 -27.36
CA PRO A 721 20.41 -0.88 -26.07
C PRO A 721 21.94 -1.02 -25.99
N ALA A 722 22.63 -1.19 -27.12
CA ALA A 722 24.08 -1.26 -27.15
C ALA A 722 24.76 0.10 -26.86
N SER A 723 24.02 1.20 -26.95
CA SER A 723 24.53 2.56 -26.69
C SER A 723 24.28 3.05 -25.27
N TRP A 724 23.62 2.24 -24.43
CA TRP A 724 23.29 2.62 -23.05
C TRP A 724 24.55 2.78 -22.18
N THR A 725 24.52 3.81 -21.34
CA THR A 725 25.53 4.04 -20.30
C THR A 725 25.02 3.60 -18.94
N TYR A 726 25.92 3.13 -18.08
CA TYR A 726 25.60 2.69 -16.73
C TYR A 726 26.49 3.45 -15.76
N ASN A 727 25.88 4.36 -14.99
CA ASN A 727 26.54 5.16 -13.98
C ASN A 727 25.96 4.82 -12.60
N SER A 728 26.78 4.87 -11.58
CA SER A 728 26.33 4.81 -10.19
C SER A 728 25.60 6.09 -9.79
N LEU A 729 24.75 6.02 -8.75
CA LEU A 729 24.06 7.21 -8.26
C LEU A 729 25.03 8.29 -7.75
N GLN A 730 26.23 7.90 -7.30
CA GLN A 730 27.29 8.80 -6.85
C GLN A 730 28.04 9.49 -8.00
N GLU A 731 27.98 8.95 -9.21
CA GLU A 731 28.53 9.61 -10.40
C GLU A 731 27.51 10.58 -11.03
N ILE A 732 26.22 10.36 -10.76
CA ILE A 732 25.11 11.17 -11.28
C ILE A 732 24.85 12.40 -10.38
N ASN A 733 24.88 12.22 -9.06
CA ASN A 733 24.66 13.26 -8.04
C ASN A 733 25.99 13.71 -7.43
#